data_AF-A0AAE0YH12-F1
#
_entry.id   AF-A0AAE0YH12-F1
#
_cell.length_a   1.000
_cell.length_b   1.000
_cell.length_c   1.000
_cell.angle_alpha   90.00
_cell.angle_beta   90.00
_cell.angle_gamma   90.00
#
_symmetry.space_group_name_H-M   'P 1'
#
loop_
_entity.id
_entity.type
_entity.pdbx_description
1 polymer ?
#
loop_
_entity_poly.entity_id
_entity_poly.type
_entity_poly.pdbx_seq_one_letter_code
_entity_poly.pdbx_strand_id
1 'polypeptide(L)'
;MHKQQALLGSQEKKVALGLDAASISRDMALEFLCIDLTHRPTALSFEARENASRNQPCTEILAKSYYIAHTHRTVAVVRSGFDHQMCECLETRNTAVLSLLVSADETADRNEICGDIKSNVKDIASEFSFQPQFKVHVEAVMPEMGRIANSWMEFSTSKKMLKATLKSNKWDYAIYEDYEHHQTLIYDFLSGGRGSCKVDPAMGERLGFYLVPDPPEAGKSPAVTDVLRLTGKSGFGSENIILRKTVTKNQKFRSLKVIQYDSCQKIKTSDNSEAIVKVTHLVSNTKLARTESGTVPVQIVFKGKFVSGPKAKDKDGNLKKTPIEHTYNFFHYTTSVGDDDFQTPVGIVCENRKGPSSFPKPPLYIQFGQEVHDSSTSLLFTLRTIYDKEFNFVTEEFFDPKPGRQAVNRFDDFYAGISYNIDHNTGACFATNISQMTMVNDFVKTKDGKIQMMTPEQFWNIEGVEYHYNGKKHFRGLETEAWIGQDANTGFTYEWYFTFGIQHSMNDDAKSEKSDPHRIPYKRMFWPDNTDKHFSNYYFQVDLTEPPLLIDLSPCYINKKFISLFVAGLTLERVEKDETLVLRRAVTTLTKQLSVPFTRISQPQIAFKGDKGYILFDLLGPPKYSSDLITQHTNQPSLDEVVSTLKKLTDDRSLVFEVGNKEIKGEATYEEFAFSSPEGAGGGYSAGALAGLSLAMVVVGLAAGGGGGYWFFIRH
;
A
#
# COMPACT_ATOMS: atom_id res chain seq x y z
N MET A 1 4.54 35.57 20.21
CA MET A 1 4.13 34.24 19.69
C MET A 1 2.77 33.75 20.21
N HIS A 2 1.92 34.57 20.83
CA HIS A 2 0.63 34.13 21.41
C HIS A 2 -0.61 34.14 20.48
N LYS A 3 -0.48 34.37 19.16
CA LYS A 3 -1.63 34.49 18.23
C LYS A 3 -1.77 33.39 17.17
N GLN A 4 -0.89 32.40 17.14
CA GLN A 4 -0.98 31.25 16.21
C GLN A 4 -1.37 29.92 16.86
N GLN A 5 -1.50 29.86 18.20
CA GLN A 5 -1.85 28.64 18.95
C GLN A 5 -3.35 28.36 19.10
N ALA A 6 -4.23 29.19 18.52
CA ALA A 6 -5.69 29.11 18.76
C ALA A 6 -6.53 28.57 17.57
N LEU A 7 -5.92 28.18 16.45
CA LEU A 7 -6.66 27.85 15.22
C LEU A 7 -6.86 26.35 14.95
N LEU A 8 -6.34 25.45 15.79
CA LEU A 8 -6.48 23.98 15.63
C LEU A 8 -7.34 23.29 16.71
N GLY A 9 -8.01 24.06 17.59
CA GLY A 9 -8.76 23.51 18.75
C GLY A 9 -10.27 23.79 18.78
N SER A 10 -10.91 24.09 17.66
CA SER A 10 -12.33 24.52 17.66
C SER A 10 -13.12 23.98 16.47
N GLN A 11 -13.47 22.70 16.48
CA GLN A 11 -14.71 22.19 15.88
C GLN A 11 -15.25 20.96 16.64
N GLU A 12 -15.61 21.17 17.90
CA GLU A 12 -16.69 20.38 18.52
C GLU A 12 -17.59 21.34 19.30
N LYS A 13 -18.65 21.82 18.65
CA LYS A 13 -19.81 22.35 19.37
C LYS A 13 -21.09 22.14 18.57
N LYS A 14 -21.97 21.34 19.20
CA LYS A 14 -23.41 21.19 19.01
C LYS A 14 -24.05 22.30 18.18
N VAL A 15 -24.60 21.93 17.03
CA VAL A 15 -25.66 22.71 16.37
C VAL A 15 -27.00 22.13 16.84
N ALA A 16 -27.58 22.81 17.82
CA ALA A 16 -29.02 22.79 18.04
C ALA A 16 -29.61 23.97 17.24
N LEU A 17 -30.43 23.68 16.25
CA LEU A 17 -31.28 24.67 15.59
C LEU A 17 -32.68 24.08 15.49
N GLY A 18 -33.58 24.61 16.32
CA GLY A 18 -35.00 24.61 16.02
C GLY A 18 -35.29 25.68 14.98
N LEU A 19 -36.14 25.35 14.01
CA LEU A 19 -36.91 26.30 13.22
C LEU A 19 -38.24 25.64 12.82
N ASP A 20 -39.25 26.50 12.82
CA ASP A 20 -40.68 26.24 12.82
C ASP A 20 -41.25 25.54 11.57
N ALA A 21 -42.43 24.96 11.82
CA ALA A 21 -43.31 24.28 10.90
C ALA A 21 -43.97 25.20 9.85
N ALA A 22 -44.14 24.70 8.62
CA ALA A 22 -45.45 24.61 7.93
C ALA A 22 -45.32 24.09 6.48
N SER A 23 -45.94 22.93 6.21
CA SER A 23 -46.83 22.61 5.06
C SER A 23 -46.70 21.17 4.53
N ILE A 24 -47.48 20.30 5.18
CA ILE A 24 -48.36 19.22 4.69
C ILE A 24 -48.23 18.77 3.21
N SER A 25 -47.91 17.48 3.03
CA SER A 25 -48.63 16.47 2.21
C SER A 25 -47.94 15.10 2.40
N ARG A 26 -48.43 14.18 3.26
CA ARG A 26 -49.20 12.95 2.92
C ARG A 26 -48.63 12.20 1.69
N ASP A 27 -48.23 10.93 1.72
CA ASP A 27 -48.65 9.77 2.52
C ASP A 27 -47.62 8.61 2.51
N MET A 28 -47.86 7.67 3.44
CA MET A 28 -47.47 6.26 3.52
C MET A 28 -46.30 5.86 4.43
N ALA A 29 -46.72 5.22 5.51
CA ALA A 29 -45.99 4.64 6.63
C ALA A 29 -45.42 3.25 6.31
N LEU A 30 -44.29 2.95 6.95
CA LEU A 30 -43.86 1.60 7.28
C LEU A 30 -43.07 1.69 8.60
N GLU A 31 -43.77 1.49 9.72
CA GLU A 31 -43.16 1.17 11.01
C GLU A 31 -42.84 -0.32 11.04
N PHE A 32 -41.60 -0.68 11.39
CA PHE A 32 -41.37 -1.87 12.21
C PHE A 32 -40.29 -1.56 13.25
N LEU A 33 -40.71 -1.70 14.50
CA LEU A 33 -39.96 -1.71 15.74
C LEU A 33 -38.85 -2.77 15.71
N CYS A 34 -37.64 -2.41 16.17
CA CYS A 34 -36.69 -3.38 16.74
C CYS A 34 -36.40 -2.96 18.18
N ILE A 35 -36.82 -3.81 19.12
CA ILE A 35 -36.40 -3.76 20.51
C ILE A 35 -35.17 -4.68 20.64
N ASP A 36 -34.12 -4.07 21.16
CA ASP A 36 -32.87 -4.65 21.64
C ASP A 36 -33.13 -5.55 22.86
N LEU A 37 -32.38 -6.65 23.02
CA LEU A 37 -31.99 -7.17 24.33
C LEU A 37 -30.94 -8.29 24.23
N THR A 38 -30.07 -8.26 25.22
CA THR A 38 -28.74 -8.84 25.32
C THR A 38 -28.70 -10.19 26.08
N HIS A 39 -27.52 -10.83 25.98
CA HIS A 39 -26.89 -11.82 26.89
C HIS A 39 -27.10 -13.34 26.69
N ARG A 40 -25.99 -13.95 26.21
CA ARG A 40 -25.12 -15.03 26.78
C ARG A 40 -25.71 -16.37 27.31
N PRO A 41 -24.90 -17.45 27.27
CA PRO A 41 -25.38 -18.80 27.04
C PRO A 41 -25.36 -19.69 28.30
N THR A 42 -26.22 -20.72 28.30
CA THR A 42 -26.09 -21.86 29.21
C THR A 42 -26.49 -23.16 28.52
N ALA A 43 -25.75 -24.19 28.88
CA ALA A 43 -25.81 -25.55 28.39
C ALA A 43 -27.03 -26.33 28.90
N LEU A 44 -27.21 -27.51 28.29
CA LEU A 44 -27.73 -28.78 28.82
C LEU A 44 -29.04 -29.33 28.25
N SER A 45 -28.89 -30.62 27.93
CA SER A 45 -29.83 -31.74 28.00
C SER A 45 -31.01 -31.80 27.04
N PHE A 46 -30.86 -32.74 26.11
CA PHE A 46 -31.92 -33.53 25.51
C PHE A 46 -32.71 -34.30 26.58
N GLU A 47 -34.03 -34.14 26.58
CA GLU A 47 -34.97 -35.21 26.96
C GLU A 47 -36.01 -35.35 25.84
N ALA A 48 -36.12 -36.56 25.32
CA ALA A 48 -37.09 -36.96 24.32
C ALA A 48 -38.41 -37.34 25.01
N ARG A 49 -39.53 -36.88 24.48
CA ARG A 49 -40.84 -37.53 24.64
C ARG A 49 -41.62 -37.46 23.34
N GLU A 50 -41.93 -38.65 22.82
CA GLU A 50 -42.92 -38.90 21.77
C GLU A 50 -44.32 -38.49 22.23
N ASN A 51 -45.10 -37.91 21.31
CA ASN A 51 -46.47 -38.37 21.07
C ASN A 51 -46.98 -37.91 19.69
N ALA A 52 -47.64 -38.85 19.04
CA ALA A 52 -48.09 -38.82 17.65
C ALA A 52 -49.30 -37.89 17.40
N SER A 53 -49.39 -37.31 16.20
CA SER A 53 -50.45 -37.64 15.21
C SER A 53 -50.41 -36.78 13.94
N ARG A 54 -50.50 -37.47 12.80
CA ARG A 54 -51.22 -37.15 11.53
C ARG A 54 -51.05 -35.76 10.87
N ASN A 55 -50.23 -35.74 9.81
CA ASN A 55 -50.61 -35.56 8.39
C ASN A 55 -49.48 -34.88 7.59
N GLN A 56 -49.00 -35.62 6.58
CA GLN A 56 -48.06 -35.22 5.50
C GLN A 56 -48.68 -34.16 4.56
N PRO A 57 -47.91 -33.45 3.68
CA PRO A 57 -46.73 -33.98 2.97
C PRO A 57 -45.46 -33.12 2.85
N CYS A 58 -44.35 -33.86 2.89
CA CYS A 58 -43.16 -33.78 2.02
C CYS A 58 -42.50 -32.42 1.75
N THR A 59 -41.64 -32.00 2.67
CA THR A 59 -40.41 -31.28 2.36
C THR A 59 -39.29 -31.88 3.20
N GLU A 60 -38.39 -32.64 2.57
CA GLU A 60 -37.19 -33.13 3.23
C GLU A 60 -35.96 -32.38 2.75
N ILE A 61 -35.37 -31.71 3.73
CA ILE A 61 -34.02 -31.19 3.80
C ILE A 61 -33.09 -32.38 4.02
N LEU A 62 -31.90 -32.38 3.42
CA LEU A 62 -30.73 -32.97 4.07
C LEU A 62 -29.58 -31.97 4.11
N ALA A 63 -29.30 -31.54 5.32
CA ALA A 63 -28.07 -30.89 5.74
C ALA A 63 -27.20 -31.92 6.46
N LYS A 64 -25.88 -31.90 6.18
CA LYS A 64 -24.79 -31.71 7.17
C LYS A 64 -23.48 -32.38 6.70
N SER A 65 -22.52 -31.49 6.47
CA SER A 65 -21.11 -31.47 6.90
C SER A 65 -20.49 -32.72 7.54
N TYR A 66 -19.28 -33.07 7.08
CA TYR A 66 -18.16 -33.49 7.93
C TYR A 66 -16.81 -33.07 7.30
N TYR A 67 -15.86 -32.72 8.16
CA TYR A 67 -14.48 -32.33 7.86
C TYR A 67 -13.53 -33.30 8.58
N ILE A 68 -12.30 -33.44 8.04
CA ILE A 68 -11.01 -33.89 8.64
C ILE A 68 -10.41 -35.25 8.21
N ALA A 69 -9.22 -35.11 7.58
CA ALA A 69 -7.94 -35.86 7.66
C ALA A 69 -7.59 -37.07 6.76
N HIS A 70 -6.30 -37.00 6.37
CA HIS A 70 -5.43 -37.89 5.59
C HIS A 70 -5.37 -39.37 5.98
N THR A 71 -5.12 -40.27 5.01
CA THR A 71 -3.86 -41.05 4.84
C THR A 71 -3.92 -42.06 3.67
N HIS A 72 -2.74 -42.55 3.27
CA HIS A 72 -2.38 -43.36 2.09
C HIS A 72 -2.94 -44.81 1.97
N ARG A 73 -2.85 -45.32 0.73
CA ARG A 73 -2.64 -46.73 0.22
C ARG A 73 -3.82 -47.49 -0.42
N THR A 74 -3.67 -47.65 -1.73
CA THR A 74 -3.78 -48.82 -2.63
C THR A 74 -4.43 -50.15 -2.18
N VAL A 75 -5.28 -50.68 -3.10
CA VAL A 75 -5.49 -52.10 -3.53
C VAL A 75 -6.90 -52.69 -3.34
N ALA A 76 -7.35 -53.28 -4.47
CA ALA A 76 -8.28 -54.41 -4.66
C ALA A 76 -9.79 -54.16 -4.85
N VAL A 77 -10.16 -54.43 -6.11
CA VAL A 77 -11.45 -54.86 -6.64
C VAL A 77 -11.99 -56.07 -5.89
N VAL A 78 -13.24 -56.00 -5.42
CA VAL A 78 -14.17 -57.16 -5.30
C VAL A 78 -15.58 -56.70 -5.68
N ARG A 79 -16.20 -57.46 -6.59
CA ARG A 79 -17.58 -57.35 -7.06
C ARG A 79 -18.59 -57.78 -5.98
N SER A 80 -19.64 -57.00 -5.82
CA SER A 80 -21.04 -57.43 -5.65
C SER A 80 -21.89 -56.24 -6.15
N GLY A 81 -22.86 -56.34 -7.05
CA GLY A 81 -23.73 -57.46 -7.38
C GLY A 81 -25.10 -57.25 -6.73
N PHE A 82 -25.83 -56.19 -7.10
CA PHE A 82 -27.29 -56.11 -6.91
C PHE A 82 -27.92 -55.23 -8.01
N ASP A 83 -28.89 -55.83 -8.69
CA ASP A 83 -29.72 -55.27 -9.74
C ASP A 83 -30.62 -54.13 -9.25
N HIS A 84 -30.67 -53.02 -9.99
CA HIS A 84 -31.88 -52.21 -10.19
C HIS A 84 -31.85 -51.64 -11.62
N GLN A 85 -32.49 -52.38 -12.52
CA GLN A 85 -32.96 -51.86 -13.81
C GLN A 85 -34.28 -51.11 -13.63
N MET A 86 -34.51 -50.16 -14.52
CA MET A 86 -35.73 -49.37 -14.78
C MET A 86 -35.91 -48.08 -13.98
N CYS A 87 -35.34 -46.98 -14.50
CA CYS A 87 -36.08 -45.76 -14.88
C CYS A 87 -35.15 -44.69 -15.50
N GLU A 88 -34.45 -45.02 -16.60
CA GLU A 88 -33.74 -44.04 -17.44
C GLU A 88 -34.08 -44.31 -18.91
N CYS A 89 -35.11 -43.67 -19.45
CA CYS A 89 -35.36 -43.68 -20.90
C CYS A 89 -36.11 -42.45 -21.45
N LEU A 90 -36.35 -41.41 -20.64
CA LEU A 90 -37.11 -40.23 -21.08
C LEU A 90 -36.36 -38.89 -21.03
N GLU A 91 -35.25 -38.77 -20.31
CA GLU A 91 -34.45 -37.52 -20.32
C GLU A 91 -33.36 -37.47 -21.40
N THR A 92 -32.82 -38.60 -21.83
CA THR A 92 -31.75 -38.68 -22.85
C THR A 92 -32.23 -38.43 -24.28
N ARG A 93 -33.51 -38.68 -24.60
CA ARG A 93 -34.07 -38.38 -25.94
C ARG A 93 -34.34 -36.88 -26.14
N ASN A 94 -34.76 -36.16 -25.10
CA ASN A 94 -35.04 -34.73 -25.22
C ASN A 94 -33.75 -33.90 -25.31
N THR A 95 -32.68 -34.29 -24.62
CA THR A 95 -31.36 -33.62 -24.75
C THR A 95 -30.72 -33.87 -26.12
N ALA A 96 -30.83 -35.07 -26.67
CA ALA A 96 -30.32 -35.38 -28.01
C ALA A 96 -31.05 -34.57 -29.11
N VAL A 97 -32.37 -34.48 -29.06
CA VAL A 97 -33.17 -33.69 -30.03
C VAL A 97 -32.87 -32.19 -29.90
N LEU A 98 -32.71 -31.68 -28.67
CA LEU A 98 -32.33 -30.28 -28.44
C LEU A 98 -30.94 -29.99 -29.02
N SER A 99 -29.97 -30.89 -28.82
CA SER A 99 -28.60 -30.72 -29.35
C SER A 99 -28.54 -30.75 -30.88
N LEU A 100 -29.37 -31.58 -31.54
CA LEU A 100 -29.47 -31.66 -32.99
C LEU A 100 -30.10 -30.40 -33.59
N LEU A 101 -31.16 -29.87 -32.99
CA LEU A 101 -31.82 -28.64 -33.45
C LEU A 101 -30.89 -27.41 -33.32
N VAL A 102 -30.14 -27.32 -32.23
CA VAL A 102 -29.13 -26.25 -32.04
C VAL A 102 -28.02 -26.33 -33.10
N SER A 103 -27.55 -27.55 -33.43
CA SER A 103 -26.49 -27.73 -34.43
C SER A 103 -26.89 -27.37 -35.87
N ALA A 104 -28.17 -27.57 -36.22
CA ALA A 104 -28.70 -27.26 -37.54
C ALA A 104 -28.84 -25.74 -37.74
N ASP A 105 -29.31 -25.03 -36.71
CA ASP A 105 -29.48 -23.58 -36.73
C ASP A 105 -28.13 -22.84 -36.75
N GLU A 106 -27.15 -23.34 -35.99
CA GLU A 106 -25.77 -22.82 -35.99
C GLU A 106 -25.13 -22.95 -37.39
N THR A 107 -25.39 -24.05 -38.09
CA THR A 107 -24.86 -24.27 -39.46
C THR A 107 -25.49 -23.32 -40.48
N ALA A 108 -26.79 -23.03 -40.35
CA ALA A 108 -27.50 -22.10 -41.22
C ALA A 108 -27.00 -20.66 -41.00
N ASP A 109 -26.94 -20.18 -39.75
CA ASP A 109 -26.43 -18.85 -39.40
C ASP A 109 -24.97 -18.68 -39.81
N ARG A 110 -24.14 -19.71 -39.60
CA ARG A 110 -22.74 -19.71 -40.06
C ARG A 110 -22.62 -19.54 -41.56
N ASN A 111 -23.44 -20.27 -42.34
CA ASN A 111 -23.41 -20.17 -43.79
C ASN A 111 -23.96 -18.81 -44.27
N GLU A 112 -24.96 -18.27 -43.60
CA GLU A 112 -25.53 -16.95 -43.89
C GLU A 112 -24.52 -15.83 -43.62
N ILE A 113 -23.89 -15.84 -42.44
CA ILE A 113 -23.02 -14.75 -41.96
C ILE A 113 -21.61 -14.85 -42.56
N CYS A 114 -21.07 -16.07 -42.68
CA CYS A 114 -19.67 -16.32 -43.00
C CYS A 114 -19.46 -17.15 -44.27
N GLY A 115 -20.51 -17.42 -45.06
CA GLY A 115 -20.45 -18.32 -46.23
C GLY A 115 -19.42 -17.91 -47.29
N ASP A 116 -19.00 -16.66 -47.32
CA ASP A 116 -17.97 -16.14 -48.22
C ASP A 116 -16.53 -16.38 -47.72
N ILE A 117 -16.29 -16.75 -46.46
CA ILE A 117 -14.94 -16.84 -45.86
C ILE A 117 -14.24 -18.21 -46.14
N LYS A 118 -14.59 -18.92 -47.23
CA LYS A 118 -14.11 -20.30 -47.49
C LYS A 118 -12.58 -20.45 -47.61
N SER A 119 -12.02 -21.13 -46.59
CA SER A 119 -10.82 -22.00 -46.46
C SER A 119 -9.46 -21.69 -47.11
N ASN A 120 -9.19 -20.52 -47.70
CA ASN A 120 -7.81 -20.14 -48.01
C ASN A 120 -7.10 -19.65 -46.74
N VAL A 121 -6.75 -20.60 -45.88
CA VAL A 121 -6.08 -20.39 -44.60
C VAL A 121 -4.62 -19.99 -44.87
N LYS A 122 -4.26 -18.76 -44.51
CA LYS A 122 -2.87 -18.38 -44.30
C LYS A 122 -2.65 -18.08 -42.83
N ASP A 123 -1.52 -18.53 -42.31
CA ASP A 123 -1.03 -18.08 -41.01
C ASP A 123 -0.64 -16.60 -41.12
N ILE A 124 -1.56 -15.74 -40.68
CA ILE A 124 -1.50 -14.30 -40.86
C ILE A 124 -0.76 -13.61 -39.72
N ALA A 125 -0.37 -14.33 -38.66
CA ALA A 125 0.48 -13.79 -37.60
C ALA A 125 1.79 -13.22 -38.16
N SER A 126 2.30 -13.78 -39.27
CA SER A 126 3.47 -13.27 -39.99
C SER A 126 3.23 -12.01 -40.83
N GLU A 127 1.98 -11.69 -41.19
CA GLU A 127 1.65 -10.51 -42.02
C GLU A 127 1.53 -9.22 -41.19
N PHE A 128 1.37 -9.34 -39.87
CA PHE A 128 1.20 -8.20 -38.98
C PHE A 128 2.43 -7.99 -38.09
N SER A 129 2.89 -6.75 -38.03
CA SER A 129 3.95 -6.33 -37.12
C SER A 129 3.37 -5.32 -36.13
N PHE A 130 2.47 -5.78 -35.26
CA PHE A 130 1.96 -4.94 -34.19
C PHE A 130 3.04 -4.69 -33.13
N GLN A 131 3.07 -3.48 -32.59
CA GLN A 131 3.95 -3.16 -31.49
C GLN A 131 3.40 -3.76 -30.18
N PRO A 132 4.26 -4.25 -29.27
CA PRO A 132 3.87 -5.00 -28.06
C PRO A 132 3.10 -4.17 -27.02
N GLN A 133 2.94 -2.87 -27.28
CA GLN A 133 2.22 -1.93 -26.45
C GLN A 133 1.63 -0.82 -27.33
N PHE A 134 0.51 -0.25 -26.92
CA PHE A 134 -0.10 0.86 -27.63
C PHE A 134 -1.05 1.67 -26.75
N LYS A 135 -1.32 2.90 -27.19
CA LYS A 135 -2.39 3.77 -26.72
C LYS A 135 -3.21 4.23 -27.90
N VAL A 136 -4.53 4.17 -27.80
CA VAL A 136 -5.43 4.46 -28.91
C VAL A 136 -6.77 5.02 -28.42
N HIS A 137 -7.31 5.96 -29.17
CA HIS A 137 -8.68 6.43 -28.98
C HIS A 137 -9.62 5.57 -29.82
N VAL A 138 -10.64 4.98 -29.20
CA VAL A 138 -11.62 4.11 -29.83
C VAL A 138 -13.01 4.73 -29.74
N GLU A 139 -13.61 4.93 -30.90
CA GLU A 139 -15.02 5.25 -31.04
C GLU A 139 -15.77 3.96 -31.42
N ALA A 140 -16.65 3.51 -30.53
CA ALA A 140 -17.52 2.37 -30.75
C ALA A 140 -18.92 2.86 -31.14
N VAL A 141 -19.36 2.52 -32.35
CA VAL A 141 -20.70 2.79 -32.88
C VAL A 141 -21.51 1.50 -32.80
N MET A 142 -22.63 1.57 -32.09
CA MET A 142 -23.54 0.45 -31.78
C MET A 142 -24.96 0.87 -32.16
N PRO A 143 -25.36 0.75 -33.45
CA PRO A 143 -26.63 1.23 -33.96
C PRO A 143 -27.83 0.54 -33.31
N GLU A 144 -27.75 -0.75 -33.02
CA GLU A 144 -28.83 -1.50 -32.34
C GLU A 144 -29.10 -0.98 -30.92
N MET A 145 -28.10 -0.41 -30.26
CA MET A 145 -28.28 0.26 -28.97
C MET A 145 -28.61 1.76 -29.10
N GLY A 146 -28.51 2.33 -30.32
CA GLY A 146 -28.59 3.77 -30.55
C GLY A 146 -27.46 4.54 -29.87
N ARG A 147 -26.24 3.97 -29.80
CA ARG A 147 -25.13 4.48 -28.98
C ARG A 147 -23.86 4.70 -29.78
N ILE A 148 -23.14 5.76 -29.39
CA ILE A 148 -21.75 6.00 -29.73
C ILE A 148 -21.00 6.16 -28.41
N ALA A 149 -19.95 5.37 -28.20
CA ALA A 149 -19.10 5.42 -27.03
C ALA A 149 -17.68 5.80 -27.45
N ASN A 150 -17.07 6.73 -26.72
CA ASN A 150 -15.69 7.14 -26.95
C ASN A 150 -14.83 6.72 -25.77
N SER A 151 -13.65 6.20 -26.07
CA SER A 151 -12.79 5.63 -25.05
C SER A 151 -11.32 5.75 -25.39
N TRP A 152 -10.49 5.85 -24.37
CA TRP A 152 -9.06 5.63 -24.50
C TRP A 152 -8.74 4.21 -24.08
N MET A 153 -7.94 3.52 -24.86
CA MET A 153 -7.45 2.19 -24.55
C MET A 153 -5.93 2.19 -24.56
N GLU A 154 -5.36 1.70 -23.47
CA GLU A 154 -3.93 1.47 -23.30
C GLU A 154 -3.67 -0.01 -23.09
N PHE A 155 -2.64 -0.55 -23.74
CA PHE A 155 -2.27 -1.95 -23.62
C PHE A 155 -0.76 -2.10 -23.57
N SER A 156 -0.28 -2.98 -22.70
CA SER A 156 1.14 -3.33 -22.60
C SER A 156 1.32 -4.80 -22.24
N THR A 157 2.02 -5.52 -23.11
CA THR A 157 2.42 -6.91 -22.85
C THR A 157 3.40 -7.02 -21.69
N SER A 158 4.35 -6.09 -21.57
CA SER A 158 5.36 -6.10 -20.50
C SER A 158 4.76 -5.79 -19.14
N LYS A 159 3.77 -4.89 -19.07
CA LYS A 159 3.01 -4.61 -17.85
C LYS A 159 1.91 -5.63 -17.59
N LYS A 160 1.61 -6.53 -18.54
CA LYS A 160 0.50 -7.50 -18.49
C LYS A 160 -0.84 -6.85 -18.14
N MET A 161 -1.12 -5.68 -18.72
CA MET A 161 -2.32 -4.91 -18.43
C MET A 161 -2.95 -4.31 -19.68
N LEU A 162 -4.28 -4.25 -19.67
CA LEU A 162 -5.07 -3.40 -20.55
C LEU A 162 -5.86 -2.42 -19.68
N LYS A 163 -5.90 -1.15 -20.06
CA LYS A 163 -6.76 -0.14 -19.47
C LYS A 163 -7.69 0.42 -20.54
N ALA A 164 -8.95 0.62 -20.19
CA ALA A 164 -9.91 1.34 -21.01
C ALA A 164 -10.63 2.39 -20.17
N THR A 165 -10.59 3.65 -20.60
CA THR A 165 -11.30 4.76 -19.95
C THR A 165 -12.46 5.19 -20.83
N LEU A 166 -13.68 5.05 -20.31
CA LEU A 166 -14.93 5.42 -20.98
C LEU A 166 -15.46 6.71 -20.36
N LYS A 167 -15.53 7.79 -21.13
CA LYS A 167 -16.03 9.08 -20.65
C LYS A 167 -17.15 9.63 -21.53
N SER A 168 -18.28 9.95 -20.92
CA SER A 168 -19.45 10.61 -21.51
C SER A 168 -20.29 11.27 -20.43
N ASN A 169 -21.34 12.01 -20.80
CA ASN A 169 -22.25 12.66 -19.84
C ASN A 169 -22.97 11.68 -18.89
N LYS A 170 -22.99 10.38 -19.20
CA LYS A 170 -23.68 9.35 -18.40
C LYS A 170 -22.73 8.24 -17.92
N TRP A 171 -21.45 8.28 -18.30
CA TRP A 171 -20.49 7.22 -18.02
C TRP A 171 -19.14 7.85 -17.72
N ASP A 172 -18.54 7.57 -16.56
CA ASP A 172 -17.15 7.91 -16.28
C ASP A 172 -16.54 6.69 -15.59
N TYR A 173 -15.96 5.80 -16.40
CA TYR A 173 -15.42 4.51 -15.96
C TYR A 173 -13.97 4.35 -16.36
N ALA A 174 -13.20 3.69 -15.51
CA ALA A 174 -11.91 3.11 -15.89
C ALA A 174 -11.93 1.61 -15.63
N ILE A 175 -11.67 0.83 -16.67
CA ILE A 175 -11.63 -0.63 -16.65
C ILE A 175 -10.18 -1.05 -16.80
N TYR A 176 -9.71 -1.93 -15.92
CA TYR A 176 -8.37 -2.51 -15.97
C TYR A 176 -8.48 -4.03 -16.08
N GLU A 177 -7.90 -4.61 -17.11
CA GLU A 177 -7.71 -6.05 -17.23
C GLU A 177 -6.30 -6.38 -16.72
N ASP A 178 -6.21 -6.96 -15.54
CA ASP A 178 -4.97 -7.35 -14.88
C ASP A 178 -4.68 -8.83 -15.18
N TYR A 179 -3.95 -9.07 -16.27
CA TYR A 179 -3.65 -10.41 -16.76
C TYR A 179 -2.67 -11.16 -15.85
N GLU A 180 -1.93 -10.46 -15.00
CA GLU A 180 -1.08 -11.10 -14.01
C GLU A 180 -1.91 -11.82 -12.96
N HIS A 181 -2.95 -11.15 -12.44
CA HIS A 181 -3.77 -11.67 -11.35
C HIS A 181 -5.12 -12.26 -11.77
N HIS A 182 -5.43 -12.25 -13.07
CA HIS A 182 -6.68 -12.79 -13.62
C HIS A 182 -7.92 -12.15 -13.02
N GLN A 183 -7.98 -10.83 -13.13
CA GLN A 183 -9.09 -10.04 -12.61
C GLN A 183 -9.36 -8.82 -13.49
N THR A 184 -10.61 -8.36 -13.48
CA THR A 184 -11.00 -7.09 -14.07
C THR A 184 -11.35 -6.11 -12.97
N LEU A 185 -10.76 -4.92 -13.00
CA LEU A 185 -11.06 -3.84 -12.04
C LEU A 185 -11.92 -2.81 -12.76
N ILE A 186 -13.09 -2.49 -12.22
CA ILE A 186 -14.02 -1.52 -12.78
C ILE A 186 -14.18 -0.39 -11.79
N TYR A 187 -13.63 0.78 -12.12
CA TYR A 187 -13.79 2.01 -11.36
C TYR A 187 -14.93 2.83 -11.95
N ASP A 188 -15.90 3.22 -11.13
CA ASP A 188 -17.03 4.09 -11.47
C ASP A 188 -16.87 5.43 -10.77
N PHE A 189 -16.66 6.51 -11.53
CA PHE A 189 -16.51 7.86 -10.99
C PHE A 189 -17.82 8.63 -10.91
N LEU A 190 -18.95 8.06 -11.37
CA LEU A 190 -20.26 8.71 -11.33
C LEU A 190 -21.03 8.44 -10.05
N SER A 191 -20.64 7.44 -9.27
CA SER A 191 -21.30 7.08 -8.01
C SER A 191 -21.22 8.16 -6.91
N GLY A 192 -20.65 9.33 -7.21
CA GLY A 192 -20.44 10.43 -6.29
C GLY A 192 -19.20 10.27 -5.42
N GLY A 193 -18.76 11.37 -4.80
CA GLY A 193 -17.51 11.41 -4.03
C GLY A 193 -16.30 11.10 -4.90
N ARG A 194 -15.40 10.22 -4.42
CA ARG A 194 -14.22 9.76 -5.18
C ARG A 194 -14.54 8.68 -6.22
N GLY A 195 -15.72 8.08 -6.18
CA GLY A 195 -16.11 6.93 -7.00
C GLY A 195 -16.14 5.62 -6.22
N SER A 196 -16.36 4.51 -6.93
CA SER A 196 -16.42 3.15 -6.39
C SER A 196 -15.63 2.20 -7.27
N CYS A 197 -15.31 1.02 -6.74
CA CYS A 197 -14.62 -0.02 -7.51
C CYS A 197 -15.28 -1.38 -7.32
N LYS A 198 -15.37 -2.14 -8.41
CA LYS A 198 -15.76 -3.55 -8.41
C LYS A 198 -14.60 -4.38 -8.96
N VAL A 199 -14.30 -5.50 -8.29
CA VAL A 199 -13.40 -6.53 -8.80
C VAL A 199 -14.25 -7.66 -9.38
N ASP A 200 -14.00 -7.98 -10.65
CA ASP A 200 -14.55 -9.18 -11.28
C ASP A 200 -13.47 -10.28 -11.30
N PRO A 201 -13.67 -11.39 -10.57
CA PRO A 201 -12.73 -12.50 -10.55
C PRO A 201 -12.73 -13.29 -11.87
N ALA A 202 -13.77 -13.12 -12.70
CA ALA A 202 -13.83 -13.71 -14.01
C ALA A 202 -13.65 -12.60 -15.05
N MET A 203 -12.49 -12.55 -15.69
CA MET A 203 -12.27 -11.79 -16.93
C MET A 203 -13.25 -12.15 -18.09
N GLY A 204 -14.24 -13.01 -17.84
CA GLY A 204 -15.29 -13.44 -18.76
C GLY A 204 -16.62 -12.68 -18.65
N GLU A 205 -16.96 -12.05 -17.52
CA GLU A 205 -18.19 -11.25 -17.38
C GLU A 205 -17.99 -9.81 -17.87
N ARG A 206 -17.77 -9.70 -19.19
CA ARG A 206 -17.34 -8.45 -19.82
C ARG A 206 -18.48 -7.44 -19.99
N LEU A 207 -18.17 -6.17 -19.77
CA LEU A 207 -19.00 -5.05 -20.24
C LEU A 207 -19.07 -5.12 -21.76
N GLY A 208 -20.27 -5.33 -22.32
CA GLY A 208 -20.52 -5.57 -23.76
C GLY A 208 -20.11 -4.44 -24.72
N PHE A 209 -19.41 -3.41 -24.23
CA PHE A 209 -18.88 -2.30 -25.00
C PHE A 209 -17.51 -2.59 -25.61
N TYR A 210 -16.68 -3.44 -24.99
CA TYR A 210 -15.33 -3.76 -25.47
C TYR A 210 -15.18 -5.24 -25.80
N LEU A 211 -14.48 -5.50 -26.90
CA LEU A 211 -14.10 -6.86 -27.29
C LEU A 211 -12.72 -7.18 -26.71
N VAL A 212 -12.64 -7.25 -25.39
CA VAL A 212 -11.42 -7.74 -24.73
C VAL A 212 -11.21 -9.20 -25.15
N PRO A 213 -9.99 -9.66 -25.44
CA PRO A 213 -9.68 -11.04 -25.81
C PRO A 213 -10.09 -12.01 -24.72
N ASP A 214 -10.33 -13.27 -25.08
CA ASP A 214 -10.48 -14.34 -24.08
C ASP A 214 -9.29 -14.28 -23.10
N PRO A 215 -9.52 -14.48 -21.80
CA PRO A 215 -8.46 -14.27 -20.83
C PRO A 215 -7.35 -15.29 -21.15
N PRO A 216 -6.09 -14.85 -21.29
CA PRO A 216 -4.98 -15.80 -21.38
C PRO A 216 -4.88 -16.59 -20.07
N GLU A 217 -4.10 -17.67 -20.02
CA GLU A 217 -3.86 -18.41 -18.76
C GLU A 217 -3.17 -17.57 -17.67
N ALA A 218 -3.28 -18.04 -16.41
CA ALA A 218 -2.46 -17.68 -15.24
C ALA A 218 -1.19 -16.86 -15.52
N GLY A 219 -1.18 -15.53 -15.40
CA GLY A 219 0.06 -14.75 -15.52
C GLY A 219 0.68 -14.65 -16.92
N LYS A 220 0.00 -15.10 -17.98
CA LYS A 220 0.36 -14.85 -19.38
C LYS A 220 -0.28 -13.56 -19.86
N SER A 221 0.43 -12.79 -20.67
CA SER A 221 -0.14 -11.63 -21.34
C SER A 221 -0.70 -12.04 -22.71
N PRO A 222 -1.87 -11.53 -23.14
CA PRO A 222 -2.33 -11.77 -24.49
C PRO A 222 -1.37 -11.10 -25.49
N ALA A 223 -1.25 -11.65 -26.69
CA ALA A 223 -0.62 -10.91 -27.78
C ALA A 223 -1.53 -9.75 -28.22
N VAL A 224 -0.96 -8.73 -28.85
CA VAL A 224 -1.75 -7.62 -29.42
C VAL A 224 -2.78 -8.12 -30.44
N THR A 225 -2.45 -9.20 -31.16
CA THR A 225 -3.38 -9.87 -32.07
C THR A 225 -4.58 -10.44 -31.34
N ASP A 226 -4.42 -10.99 -30.13
CA ASP A 226 -5.54 -11.43 -29.31
C ASP A 226 -6.38 -10.21 -28.93
N VAL A 227 -5.74 -9.14 -28.45
CA VAL A 227 -6.43 -7.88 -28.04
C VAL A 227 -7.26 -7.29 -29.18
N LEU A 228 -6.77 -7.36 -30.40
CA LEU A 228 -7.44 -6.88 -31.61
C LEU A 228 -8.36 -7.95 -32.26
N ARG A 229 -8.57 -9.10 -31.60
CA ARG A 229 -9.40 -10.23 -32.06
C ARG A 229 -8.99 -10.78 -33.44
N LEU A 230 -7.70 -10.83 -33.71
CA LEU A 230 -7.13 -11.46 -34.91
C LEU A 230 -6.85 -12.95 -34.70
N THR A 231 -6.96 -13.43 -33.46
CA THR A 231 -6.75 -14.80 -32.98
C THR A 231 -7.87 -15.21 -32.01
N GLY A 232 -8.13 -16.51 -31.85
CA GLY A 232 -9.26 -17.05 -31.06
C GLY A 232 -10.01 -18.21 -31.74
N LYS A 233 -11.22 -18.55 -31.27
CA LYS A 233 -12.03 -19.64 -31.84
C LYS A 233 -12.78 -19.20 -33.10
N SER A 234 -12.65 -19.99 -34.17
CA SER A 234 -13.40 -19.73 -35.39
C SER A 234 -14.87 -20.12 -35.26
N GLY A 235 -15.74 -19.35 -35.91
CA GLY A 235 -17.12 -19.75 -36.16
C GLY A 235 -17.27 -21.04 -36.99
N PHE A 236 -16.18 -21.56 -37.58
CA PHE A 236 -16.15 -22.84 -38.29
C PHE A 236 -15.77 -24.03 -37.41
N GLY A 237 -15.62 -23.85 -36.09
CA GLY A 237 -15.31 -24.94 -35.15
C GLY A 237 -13.81 -25.31 -35.08
N SER A 238 -12.93 -24.56 -35.75
CA SER A 238 -11.49 -24.65 -35.52
C SER A 238 -11.08 -23.83 -34.29
N GLU A 239 -10.06 -24.30 -33.56
CA GLU A 239 -9.50 -23.57 -32.42
C GLU A 239 -8.82 -22.26 -32.80
N ASN A 240 -8.50 -22.07 -34.09
CA ASN A 240 -7.86 -20.86 -34.62
C ASN A 240 -8.80 -20.09 -35.57
N ILE A 241 -8.80 -18.76 -35.48
CA ILE A 241 -9.47 -17.86 -36.44
C ILE A 241 -8.84 -18.03 -37.82
N ILE A 242 -9.69 -18.13 -38.83
CA ILE A 242 -9.29 -18.05 -40.23
C ILE A 242 -9.53 -16.62 -40.70
N LEU A 243 -8.45 -15.90 -40.99
CA LEU A 243 -8.50 -14.57 -41.60
C LEU A 243 -8.40 -14.71 -43.13
N ARG A 244 -9.35 -14.13 -43.85
CA ARG A 244 -9.37 -14.02 -45.30
C ARG A 244 -9.04 -12.60 -45.70
N LYS A 245 -7.99 -12.41 -46.49
CA LYS A 245 -7.67 -11.13 -47.11
C LYS A 245 -8.64 -10.86 -48.26
N THR A 246 -9.54 -9.91 -48.11
CA THR A 246 -10.68 -9.72 -49.04
C THR A 246 -10.41 -8.67 -50.12
N VAL A 247 -9.54 -7.69 -49.86
CA VAL A 247 -9.28 -6.59 -50.82
C VAL A 247 -7.79 -6.42 -51.11
N THR A 248 -7.46 -6.46 -52.40
CA THR A 248 -6.11 -6.34 -52.96
C THR A 248 -5.84 -4.92 -53.49
N LYS A 249 -4.76 -4.31 -52.98
CA LYS A 249 -4.02 -3.14 -53.51
C LYS A 249 -4.89 -1.91 -53.87
N ASN A 250 -4.86 -0.89 -53.00
CA ASN A 250 -5.34 0.51 -53.17
C ASN A 250 -6.62 0.93 -52.44
N GLN A 251 -7.19 0.12 -51.55
CA GLN A 251 -8.26 0.61 -50.67
C GLN A 251 -7.72 1.74 -49.78
N LYS A 252 -8.42 2.87 -49.76
CA LYS A 252 -8.14 3.97 -48.85
C LYS A 252 -9.27 4.13 -47.85
N PHE A 253 -8.92 4.31 -46.59
CA PHE A 253 -9.86 4.69 -45.54
C PHE A 253 -9.26 5.86 -44.78
N ARG A 254 -9.99 6.98 -44.68
CA ARG A 254 -9.47 8.23 -44.08
C ARG A 254 -8.09 8.62 -44.65
N SER A 255 -7.94 8.50 -45.97
CA SER A 255 -6.69 8.75 -46.71
C SER A 255 -5.52 7.78 -46.43
N LEU A 256 -5.69 6.81 -45.54
CA LEU A 256 -4.70 5.75 -45.28
C LEU A 256 -4.88 4.60 -46.25
N LYS A 257 -3.79 4.05 -46.77
CA LYS A 257 -3.84 2.78 -47.50
C LYS A 257 -4.11 1.67 -46.49
N VAL A 258 -5.25 1.00 -46.63
CA VAL A 258 -5.66 -0.08 -45.73
C VAL A 258 -5.69 -1.42 -46.46
N ILE A 259 -5.55 -2.48 -45.68
CA ILE A 259 -5.74 -3.86 -46.09
C ILE A 259 -6.91 -4.40 -45.25
N GLN A 260 -7.87 -5.00 -45.93
CA GLN A 260 -9.04 -5.61 -45.31
C GLN A 260 -8.82 -7.11 -45.10
N TYR A 261 -9.07 -7.55 -43.87
CA TYR A 261 -9.14 -8.96 -43.49
C TYR A 261 -10.52 -9.24 -42.90
N ASP A 262 -11.18 -10.29 -43.36
CA ASP A 262 -12.44 -10.77 -42.81
C ASP A 262 -12.21 -12.09 -42.08
N SER A 263 -12.85 -12.27 -40.94
CA SER A 263 -12.86 -13.54 -40.22
C SER A 263 -14.27 -13.91 -39.77
N CYS A 264 -14.46 -15.21 -39.53
CA CYS A 264 -15.65 -15.73 -38.87
C CYS A 264 -15.27 -16.16 -37.46
N GLN A 265 -15.85 -15.52 -36.45
CA GLN A 265 -15.51 -15.74 -35.05
C GLN A 265 -16.73 -16.19 -34.28
N LYS A 266 -16.50 -17.05 -33.28
CA LYS A 266 -17.51 -17.43 -32.29
C LYS A 266 -17.20 -16.67 -31.00
N ILE A 267 -18.12 -15.81 -30.58
CA ILE A 267 -17.96 -14.97 -29.39
C ILE A 267 -18.95 -15.43 -28.32
N LYS A 268 -18.48 -15.50 -27.08
CA LYS A 268 -19.32 -15.66 -25.89
C LYS A 268 -19.50 -14.32 -25.19
N THR A 269 -20.74 -14.02 -24.81
CA THR A 269 -21.07 -12.88 -23.96
C THR A 269 -21.05 -13.27 -22.48
N SER A 270 -21.17 -12.27 -21.60
CA SER A 270 -21.21 -12.46 -20.15
C SER A 270 -22.40 -13.29 -19.67
N ASP A 271 -23.55 -13.24 -20.34
CA ASP A 271 -24.70 -14.12 -20.07
C ASP A 271 -24.57 -15.52 -20.70
N ASN A 272 -23.35 -15.87 -21.13
CA ASN A 272 -23.00 -17.13 -21.81
C ASN A 272 -23.79 -17.37 -23.11
N SER A 273 -24.34 -16.30 -23.70
CA SER A 273 -24.89 -16.36 -25.06
C SER A 273 -23.74 -16.49 -26.06
N GLU A 274 -23.99 -17.20 -27.16
CA GLU A 274 -23.01 -17.38 -28.23
C GLU A 274 -23.47 -16.60 -29.47
N ALA A 275 -22.51 -15.94 -30.12
CA ALA A 275 -22.73 -15.30 -31.40
C ALA A 275 -21.69 -15.79 -32.41
N ILE A 276 -22.15 -16.10 -33.61
CA ILE A 276 -21.29 -16.19 -34.77
C ILE A 276 -21.30 -14.82 -35.43
N VAL A 277 -20.11 -14.24 -35.57
CA VAL A 277 -19.93 -12.91 -36.14
C VAL A 277 -18.91 -12.95 -37.26
N LYS A 278 -19.20 -12.20 -38.32
CA LYS A 278 -18.22 -11.76 -39.29
C LYS A 278 -17.51 -10.55 -38.73
N VAL A 279 -16.19 -10.63 -38.65
CA VAL A 279 -15.33 -9.55 -38.16
C VAL A 279 -14.45 -9.06 -39.30
N THR A 280 -14.65 -7.81 -39.70
CA THR A 280 -13.87 -7.15 -40.74
C THR A 280 -12.85 -6.22 -40.09
N HIS A 281 -11.58 -6.50 -40.27
CA HIS A 281 -10.45 -5.72 -39.79
C HIS A 281 -9.87 -4.89 -40.94
N LEU A 282 -9.83 -3.58 -40.78
CA LEU A 282 -9.06 -2.66 -41.62
C LEU A 282 -7.77 -2.29 -40.88
N VAL A 283 -6.63 -2.66 -41.46
CA VAL A 283 -5.31 -2.33 -40.92
C VAL A 283 -4.47 -1.56 -41.93
N SER A 284 -3.57 -0.72 -41.45
CA SER A 284 -2.63 0.04 -42.28
C SER A 284 -1.19 -0.30 -41.93
N ASN A 285 -0.38 -0.59 -42.96
CA ASN A 285 1.08 -0.69 -42.84
C ASN A 285 1.78 0.61 -43.28
N THR A 286 1.01 1.67 -43.55
CA THR A 286 1.56 2.97 -43.92
C THR A 286 2.30 3.53 -42.71
N LYS A 287 3.60 3.85 -42.86
CA LYS A 287 4.33 4.61 -41.83
C LYS A 287 3.59 5.92 -41.57
N LEU A 288 2.95 6.05 -40.41
CA LEU A 288 2.38 7.32 -39.99
C LEU A 288 3.54 8.21 -39.54
N ALA A 289 3.46 9.51 -39.82
CA ALA A 289 4.54 10.47 -39.60
C ALA A 289 5.06 10.55 -38.14
N ARG A 290 4.39 9.90 -37.18
CA ARG A 290 4.70 9.91 -35.74
C ARG A 290 4.72 8.55 -35.08
N THR A 291 4.44 7.46 -35.80
CA THR A 291 4.51 6.10 -35.22
C THR A 291 5.78 5.42 -35.68
N GLU A 292 6.46 4.77 -34.74
CA GLU A 292 7.48 3.76 -35.05
C GLU A 292 6.88 2.72 -36.02
N SER A 293 7.73 2.10 -36.85
CA SER A 293 7.30 1.17 -37.88
C SER A 293 6.36 0.08 -37.34
N GLY A 294 5.25 -0.20 -38.02
CA GLY A 294 4.36 -1.31 -37.62
C GLY A 294 3.02 -1.31 -38.34
N THR A 295 2.22 -2.35 -38.07
CA THR A 295 0.82 -2.45 -38.48
C THR A 295 -0.05 -1.68 -37.47
N VAL A 296 -0.97 -0.86 -37.96
CA VAL A 296 -1.88 -0.05 -37.14
C VAL A 296 -3.33 -0.46 -37.41
N PRO A 297 -4.14 -0.76 -36.37
CA PRO A 297 -5.58 -0.97 -36.55
C PRO A 297 -6.27 0.35 -36.91
N VAL A 298 -7.16 0.33 -37.90
CA VAL A 298 -7.87 1.51 -38.38
C VAL A 298 -9.36 1.40 -38.06
N GLN A 299 -9.96 0.24 -38.34
CA GLN A 299 -11.35 -0.04 -38.03
C GLN A 299 -11.56 -1.53 -37.82
N ILE A 300 -12.46 -1.90 -36.93
CA ILE A 300 -12.99 -3.26 -36.85
C ILE A 300 -14.52 -3.18 -36.91
N VAL A 301 -15.14 -4.00 -37.76
CA VAL A 301 -16.60 -4.08 -37.91
C VAL A 301 -17.07 -5.49 -37.58
N PHE A 302 -18.02 -5.61 -36.66
CA PHE A 302 -18.67 -6.86 -36.28
C PHE A 302 -20.05 -6.88 -36.90
N LYS A 303 -20.38 -7.94 -37.63
CA LYS A 303 -21.71 -8.19 -38.17
C LYS A 303 -22.13 -9.61 -37.87
N GLY A 304 -23.26 -9.80 -37.20
CA GLY A 304 -23.77 -11.13 -36.93
C GLY A 304 -25.11 -11.13 -36.24
N LYS A 305 -25.41 -12.23 -35.55
CA LYS A 305 -26.63 -12.40 -34.75
C LYS A 305 -26.25 -13.05 -33.42
N PHE A 306 -26.68 -12.47 -32.30
CA PHE A 306 -26.65 -13.13 -31.00
C PHE A 306 -27.74 -14.19 -30.96
N VAL A 307 -27.37 -15.41 -30.58
CA VAL A 307 -28.34 -16.41 -30.17
C VAL A 307 -28.50 -16.23 -28.67
N SER A 308 -29.58 -15.56 -28.27
CA SER A 308 -29.83 -15.26 -26.85
C SER A 308 -29.81 -16.57 -26.03
N GLY A 309 -29.30 -16.52 -24.80
CA GLY A 309 -29.19 -17.72 -23.95
C GLY A 309 -30.53 -18.44 -23.74
N PRO A 310 -30.55 -19.67 -23.17
CA PRO A 310 -31.74 -20.54 -23.10
C PRO A 310 -33.01 -19.92 -22.51
N LYS A 311 -32.85 -18.83 -21.76
CA LYS A 311 -33.92 -18.08 -21.10
C LYS A 311 -34.61 -17.03 -21.99
N ALA A 312 -34.01 -16.66 -23.12
CA ALA A 312 -34.52 -15.64 -24.02
C ALA A 312 -35.12 -16.30 -25.27
N LYS A 313 -36.27 -16.93 -25.06
CA LYS A 313 -37.12 -17.43 -26.15
C LYS A 313 -38.05 -16.32 -26.63
N ASP A 314 -38.32 -16.29 -27.93
CA ASP A 314 -39.43 -15.50 -28.46
C ASP A 314 -40.78 -16.08 -28.03
N LYS A 315 -41.87 -15.44 -28.45
CA LYS A 315 -43.24 -15.87 -28.10
C LYS A 315 -43.57 -17.27 -28.62
N ASP A 316 -42.83 -17.74 -29.62
CA ASP A 316 -43.01 -19.03 -30.29
C ASP A 316 -42.09 -20.12 -29.71
N GLY A 317 -41.29 -19.77 -28.68
CA GLY A 317 -40.37 -20.71 -28.02
C GLY A 317 -39.03 -20.88 -28.72
N ASN A 318 -38.75 -20.14 -29.80
CA ASN A 318 -37.48 -20.17 -30.52
C ASN A 318 -36.45 -19.25 -29.84
N LEU A 319 -35.17 -19.53 -30.01
CA LEU A 319 -34.11 -18.66 -29.50
C LEU A 319 -34.19 -17.30 -30.19
N LYS A 320 -34.33 -16.22 -29.43
CA LYS A 320 -34.40 -14.87 -29.98
C LYS A 320 -33.06 -14.51 -30.61
N LYS A 321 -33.03 -14.37 -31.93
CA LYS A 321 -31.85 -13.88 -32.67
C LYS A 321 -31.86 -12.37 -32.73
N THR A 322 -30.87 -11.72 -32.13
CA THR A 322 -30.75 -10.25 -32.16
C THR A 322 -29.58 -9.87 -33.08
N PRO A 323 -29.81 -9.09 -34.15
CA PRO A 323 -28.72 -8.65 -35.01
C PRO A 323 -27.75 -7.76 -34.22
N ILE A 324 -26.46 -7.91 -34.49
CA ILE A 324 -25.39 -7.08 -33.93
C ILE A 324 -24.59 -6.44 -35.07
N GLU A 325 -24.45 -5.11 -35.05
CA GLU A 325 -23.56 -4.39 -35.96
C GLU A 325 -22.71 -3.37 -35.20
N HIS A 326 -21.56 -3.79 -34.68
CA HIS A 326 -20.67 -2.86 -33.96
C HIS A 326 -19.54 -2.40 -34.87
N THR A 327 -19.24 -1.10 -34.87
CA THR A 327 -18.08 -0.54 -35.56
C THR A 327 -17.15 0.14 -34.56
N TYR A 328 -15.89 -0.29 -34.54
CA TYR A 328 -14.83 0.27 -33.69
C TYR A 328 -13.85 1.01 -34.57
N ASN A 329 -13.83 2.34 -34.46
CA ASN A 329 -12.92 3.20 -35.18
C ASN A 329 -11.72 3.56 -34.29
N PHE A 330 -10.51 3.35 -34.79
CA PHE A 330 -9.28 3.63 -34.05
C PHE A 330 -8.66 4.95 -34.52
N PHE A 331 -8.31 5.81 -33.55
CA PHE A 331 -7.74 7.13 -33.76
C PHE A 331 -6.55 7.35 -32.83
N HIS A 332 -5.67 8.28 -33.18
CA HIS A 332 -4.55 8.70 -32.33
C HIS A 332 -3.69 7.53 -31.82
N TYR A 333 -3.49 6.49 -32.64
CA TYR A 333 -2.70 5.33 -32.26
C TYR A 333 -1.23 5.73 -32.03
N THR A 334 -0.70 5.38 -30.87
CA THR A 334 0.71 5.54 -30.51
C THR A 334 1.26 4.25 -29.92
N THR A 335 2.56 4.01 -30.11
CA THR A 335 3.28 2.83 -29.62
C THR A 335 4.00 3.09 -28.29
N SER A 336 3.88 4.33 -27.80
CA SER A 336 4.35 4.75 -26.49
C SER A 336 3.19 4.69 -25.51
N VAL A 337 3.37 3.92 -24.44
CA VAL A 337 2.57 3.95 -23.21
C VAL A 337 3.51 4.37 -22.09
N GLY A 338 3.09 5.35 -21.28
CA GLY A 338 3.82 5.78 -20.10
C GLY A 338 3.56 4.84 -18.93
N ASP A 339 4.48 4.79 -17.97
CA ASP A 339 4.27 4.04 -16.74
C ASP A 339 3.05 4.51 -15.95
N ASP A 340 2.71 5.80 -16.09
CA ASP A 340 1.55 6.44 -15.47
C ASP A 340 0.20 6.01 -16.10
N ASP A 341 0.22 5.51 -17.34
CA ASP A 341 -1.02 5.17 -18.06
C ASP A 341 -1.79 4.05 -17.35
N PHE A 342 -1.11 3.13 -16.66
CA PHE A 342 -1.72 1.97 -15.99
C PHE A 342 -1.94 2.15 -14.49
N GLN A 343 -1.65 3.33 -13.92
CA GLN A 343 -1.92 3.57 -12.52
C GLN A 343 -3.42 3.58 -12.26
N THR A 344 -3.86 2.82 -11.25
CA THR A 344 -5.24 2.90 -10.78
C THR A 344 -5.50 4.25 -10.10
N PRO A 345 -6.77 4.66 -9.95
CA PRO A 345 -7.11 5.85 -9.18
C PRO A 345 -6.63 5.77 -7.72
N VAL A 346 -6.38 6.94 -7.12
CA VAL A 346 -6.05 7.08 -5.70
C VAL A 346 -7.33 7.14 -4.86
N GLY A 347 -7.28 6.67 -3.61
CA GLY A 347 -8.39 6.85 -2.66
C GLY A 347 -9.68 6.07 -2.96
N ILE A 348 -9.69 5.13 -3.93
CA ILE A 348 -10.83 4.25 -4.22
C ILE A 348 -10.45 2.81 -3.87
N VAL A 349 -11.13 2.23 -2.88
CA VAL A 349 -10.90 0.86 -2.41
C VAL A 349 -11.52 -0.13 -3.39
N CYS A 350 -10.72 -1.11 -3.85
CA CYS A 350 -11.20 -2.25 -4.62
C CYS A 350 -11.13 -3.50 -3.74
N GLU A 351 -12.24 -3.80 -3.06
CA GLU A 351 -12.35 -4.99 -2.23
C GLU A 351 -12.03 -6.25 -3.04
N ASN A 352 -11.32 -7.19 -2.42
CA ASN A 352 -10.91 -8.48 -3.02
C ASN A 352 -9.95 -8.39 -4.22
N ARG A 353 -9.34 -7.22 -4.48
CA ARG A 353 -8.29 -7.11 -5.49
C ARG A 353 -7.10 -7.99 -5.10
N LYS A 354 -6.74 -8.91 -5.99
CA LYS A 354 -5.56 -9.77 -5.85
C LYS A 354 -4.29 -8.96 -6.09
N GLY A 355 -3.21 -9.34 -5.41
CA GLY A 355 -1.89 -8.71 -5.48
C GLY A 355 -0.82 -9.54 -4.77
N PRO A 356 0.40 -9.02 -4.58
CA PRO A 356 1.38 -9.63 -3.69
C PRO A 356 0.77 -9.89 -2.31
N SER A 357 1.08 -11.05 -1.73
CA SER A 357 0.30 -11.69 -0.66
C SER A 357 0.31 -10.99 0.70
N SER A 358 1.16 -9.99 0.93
CA SER A 358 1.26 -9.36 2.25
C SER A 358 1.64 -7.88 2.17
N PHE A 359 0.96 -7.08 2.99
CA PHE A 359 1.38 -5.73 3.33
C PHE A 359 2.74 -5.79 4.04
N PRO A 360 3.68 -4.87 3.74
CA PRO A 360 5.00 -4.85 4.39
C PRO A 360 4.89 -4.72 5.90
N LYS A 361 5.51 -5.64 6.65
CA LYS A 361 5.46 -5.59 8.11
C LYS A 361 6.11 -4.29 8.60
N PRO A 362 5.41 -3.45 9.38
CA PRO A 362 6.03 -2.27 9.97
C PRO A 362 7.18 -2.64 10.92
N PRO A 363 8.30 -1.91 10.90
CA PRO A 363 9.44 -2.19 11.77
C PRO A 363 9.16 -1.78 13.23
N LEU A 364 9.87 -2.37 14.18
CA LEU A 364 9.79 -2.00 15.60
C LEU A 364 10.42 -0.63 15.90
N TYR A 365 11.33 -0.20 15.04
CA TYR A 365 11.97 1.10 15.11
C TYR A 365 12.10 1.66 13.70
N ILE A 366 11.95 2.97 13.56
CA ILE A 366 12.12 3.67 12.30
C ILE A 366 12.44 5.13 12.56
N GLN A 367 13.37 5.67 11.79
CA GLN A 367 13.63 7.09 11.71
C GLN A 367 13.29 7.58 10.30
N PHE A 368 12.63 8.72 10.18
CA PHE A 368 12.35 9.32 8.87
C PHE A 368 12.12 10.82 8.98
N GLY A 369 12.43 11.53 7.92
CA GLY A 369 11.83 12.84 7.63
C GLY A 369 10.45 12.67 7.01
N GLN A 370 9.53 13.57 7.34
CA GLN A 370 8.16 13.58 6.85
C GLN A 370 7.78 14.99 6.41
N GLU A 371 7.24 15.12 5.20
CA GLU A 371 6.55 16.31 4.70
C GLU A 371 5.04 16.03 4.72
N VAL A 372 4.28 16.82 5.48
CA VAL A 372 2.83 16.70 5.62
C VAL A 372 2.16 17.80 4.84
N HIS A 373 1.27 17.40 3.92
CA HIS A 373 0.43 18.30 3.14
C HIS A 373 -1.04 18.04 3.44
N ASP A 374 -1.71 19.04 4.00
CA ASP A 374 -3.17 19.04 4.19
C ASP A 374 -3.84 19.77 3.02
N SER A 375 -4.53 19.02 2.17
CA SER A 375 -5.16 19.56 0.97
C SER A 375 -6.36 20.47 1.28
N SER A 376 -6.90 20.41 2.50
CA SER A 376 -8.06 21.22 2.90
C SER A 376 -7.66 22.63 3.34
N THR A 377 -6.52 22.75 4.03
CA THR A 377 -5.99 24.03 4.54
C THR A 377 -4.83 24.57 3.71
N SER A 378 -4.30 23.77 2.77
CA SER A 378 -3.03 24.04 2.06
C SER A 378 -1.84 24.19 3.01
N LEU A 379 -1.93 23.60 4.23
CA LEU A 379 -0.84 23.61 5.19
C LEU A 379 0.22 22.60 4.75
N LEU A 380 1.48 23.06 4.76
CA LEU A 380 2.67 22.25 4.52
C LEU A 380 3.61 22.41 5.72
N PHE A 381 4.03 21.29 6.31
CA PHE A 381 5.08 21.30 7.34
C PHE A 381 5.97 20.07 7.21
N THR A 382 7.19 20.22 7.70
CA THR A 382 8.21 19.17 7.66
C THR A 382 8.65 18.86 9.08
N LEU A 383 8.82 17.58 9.38
CA LEU A 383 9.33 17.12 10.66
C LEU A 383 10.19 15.89 10.48
N ARG A 384 11.04 15.58 11.47
CA ARG A 384 11.76 14.32 11.56
C ARG A 384 11.20 13.53 12.74
N THR A 385 10.85 12.27 12.49
CA THR A 385 10.35 11.35 13.50
C THR A 385 11.37 10.25 13.76
N ILE A 386 11.53 9.89 15.04
CA ILE A 386 12.13 8.63 15.45
C ILE A 386 11.07 7.91 16.27
N TYR A 387 10.74 6.70 15.88
CA TYR A 387 9.84 5.80 16.60
C TYR A 387 10.68 4.60 17.06
N ASP A 388 10.65 4.27 18.35
CA ASP A 388 11.31 3.09 18.89
C ASP A 388 10.39 2.39 19.90
N LYS A 389 9.81 1.27 19.48
CA LYS A 389 8.89 0.48 20.31
C LYS A 389 9.60 -0.27 21.43
N GLU A 390 10.87 -0.63 21.25
CA GLU A 390 11.65 -1.38 22.24
C GLU A 390 11.91 -0.51 23.48
N PHE A 391 12.33 0.73 23.25
CA PHE A 391 12.55 1.71 24.31
C PHE A 391 11.29 2.52 24.67
N ASN A 392 10.18 2.29 23.98
CA ASN A 392 8.90 2.97 24.16
C ASN A 392 9.03 4.50 24.10
N PHE A 393 9.56 5.04 23.00
CA PHE A 393 9.60 6.49 22.79
C PHE A 393 9.34 6.91 21.36
N VAL A 394 8.92 8.17 21.22
CA VAL A 394 8.84 8.89 19.94
C VAL A 394 9.54 10.23 20.06
N THR A 395 10.35 10.62 19.07
CA THR A 395 10.82 12.00 18.93
C THR A 395 10.20 12.63 17.70
N GLU A 396 9.81 13.89 17.79
CA GLU A 396 9.46 14.72 16.64
C GLU A 396 10.25 16.03 16.67
N GLU A 397 11.03 16.27 15.63
CA GLU A 397 11.76 17.52 15.40
C GLU A 397 11.04 18.31 14.30
N PHE A 398 10.42 19.44 14.65
CA PHE A 398 9.65 20.25 13.69
C PHE A 398 10.53 21.30 13.00
N PHE A 399 10.63 21.27 11.68
CA PHE A 399 11.38 22.27 10.93
C PHE A 399 10.50 23.48 10.58
N ASP A 400 10.83 24.66 11.13
CA ASP A 400 10.23 25.92 10.67
C ASP A 400 10.95 26.35 9.38
N PRO A 401 10.25 26.53 8.24
CA PRO A 401 10.87 26.97 7.01
C PRO A 401 11.44 28.40 7.10
N LYS A 402 11.13 29.16 8.15
CA LYS A 402 11.66 30.51 8.35
C LYS A 402 13.11 30.45 8.88
N PRO A 403 14.08 31.04 8.15
CA PRO A 403 15.47 31.10 8.60
C PRO A 403 15.60 31.70 10.00
N GLY A 404 16.40 31.06 10.85
CA GLY A 404 16.71 31.55 12.20
C GLY A 404 15.73 31.14 13.30
N ARG A 405 14.73 30.31 13.02
CA ARG A 405 13.97 29.59 14.04
C ARG A 405 14.44 28.15 14.07
N GLN A 406 15.15 27.76 15.13
CA GLN A 406 15.49 26.35 15.33
C GLN A 406 14.25 25.53 15.65
N ALA A 407 14.34 24.24 15.34
CA ALA A 407 13.29 23.28 15.57
C ALA A 407 12.89 23.21 17.04
N VAL A 408 11.60 23.01 17.30
CA VAL A 408 11.15 22.52 18.61
C VAL A 408 11.25 21.01 18.55
N ASN A 409 11.97 20.43 19.51
CA ASN A 409 12.03 18.98 19.64
C ASN A 409 11.01 18.55 20.69
N ARG A 410 10.12 17.66 20.28
CA ARG A 410 9.26 16.91 21.17
C ARG A 410 9.86 15.53 21.37
N PHE A 411 9.91 15.08 22.61
CA PHE A 411 10.31 13.73 22.97
C PHE A 411 9.26 13.13 23.92
N ASP A 412 8.57 12.10 23.46
CA ASP A 412 7.52 11.40 24.18
C ASP A 412 8.08 10.13 24.82
N ASP A 413 8.31 10.18 26.13
CA ASP A 413 8.77 9.07 26.95
C ASP A 413 7.55 8.30 27.48
N PHE A 414 7.21 7.18 26.83
CA PHE A 414 6.09 6.34 27.25
C PHE A 414 6.41 5.46 28.46
N TYR A 415 7.67 5.37 28.88
CA TYR A 415 8.02 4.75 30.16
C TYR A 415 7.64 5.66 31.33
N ALA A 416 7.88 6.97 31.21
CA ALA A 416 7.50 7.95 32.24
C ALA A 416 6.09 8.52 32.06
N GLY A 417 5.54 8.45 30.85
CA GLY A 417 4.27 9.04 30.46
C GLY A 417 4.36 10.56 30.28
N ILE A 418 5.55 11.04 29.95
CA ILE A 418 5.92 12.46 29.91
C ILE A 418 6.40 12.82 28.51
N SER A 419 5.89 13.93 28.00
CA SER A 419 6.40 14.59 26.82
C SER A 419 7.29 15.76 27.23
N TYR A 420 8.47 15.82 26.66
CA TYR A 420 9.44 16.89 26.82
C TYR A 420 9.46 17.73 25.55
N ASN A 421 9.16 19.02 25.68
CA ASN A 421 9.28 20.01 24.61
C ASN A 421 10.52 20.85 24.89
N ILE A 422 11.53 20.73 24.04
CA ILE A 422 12.83 21.38 24.19
C ILE A 422 12.97 22.43 23.08
N ASP A 423 13.12 23.69 23.48
CA ASP A 423 13.43 24.80 22.57
C ASP A 423 14.93 24.96 22.47
N HIS A 424 15.51 24.54 21.34
CA HIS A 424 16.96 24.62 21.11
C HIS A 424 17.52 26.04 21.11
N ASN A 425 16.69 27.06 20.85
CA ASN A 425 17.16 28.45 20.85
C ASN A 425 17.40 28.97 22.26
N THR A 426 16.56 28.55 23.21
CA THR A 426 16.60 29.05 24.60
C THR A 426 17.18 28.04 25.57
N GLY A 427 17.29 26.77 25.18
CA GLY A 427 17.56 25.64 26.07
C GLY A 427 16.42 25.38 27.05
N ALA A 428 15.27 26.07 26.92
CA ALA A 428 14.14 25.87 27.80
C ALA A 428 13.52 24.51 27.54
N CYS A 429 13.30 23.75 28.61
CA CYS A 429 12.57 22.50 28.56
C CYS A 429 11.26 22.59 29.34
N PHE A 430 10.19 22.09 28.73
CA PHE A 430 8.88 21.97 29.34
C PHE A 430 8.42 20.51 29.30
N ALA A 431 8.14 19.94 30.47
CA ALA A 431 7.70 18.56 30.62
C ALA A 431 6.22 18.52 31.02
N THR A 432 5.41 17.73 30.31
CA THR A 432 3.97 17.53 30.58
C THR A 432 3.55 16.09 30.41
N ASN A 433 2.44 15.68 31.01
CA ASN A 433 1.87 14.36 30.74
C ASN A 433 1.50 14.25 29.25
N ILE A 434 1.85 13.12 28.61
CA ILE A 434 1.51 12.87 27.19
C ILE A 434 0.00 13.00 26.95
N SER A 435 -0.82 12.53 27.91
CA SER A 435 -2.29 12.60 27.88
C SER A 435 -2.87 14.02 27.78
N GLN A 436 -2.11 15.04 28.19
CA GLN A 436 -2.52 16.45 28.19
C GLN A 436 -2.19 17.15 26.87
N MET A 437 -1.43 16.52 25.98
CA MET A 437 -1.10 17.09 24.70
C MET A 437 -2.21 16.82 23.69
N THR A 438 -2.70 17.88 23.05
CA THR A 438 -3.84 17.81 22.12
C THR A 438 -3.44 17.46 20.69
N MET A 439 -2.14 17.48 20.36
CA MET A 439 -1.63 17.32 18.99
C MET A 439 -0.79 16.05 18.83
N VAL A 440 -0.94 15.10 19.75
CA VAL A 440 -0.09 13.91 19.81
C VAL A 440 -0.93 12.70 19.37
N ASN A 441 -0.45 12.02 18.33
CA ASN A 441 -1.15 10.92 17.64
C ASN A 441 -0.33 9.61 17.67
N ASP A 442 0.54 9.42 18.66
CA ASP A 442 1.42 8.26 18.80
C ASP A 442 1.06 7.35 19.99
N PHE A 443 -0.11 7.60 20.62
CA PHE A 443 -0.63 6.80 21.72
C PHE A 443 -2.09 6.42 21.55
N VAL A 444 -2.47 5.31 22.19
CA VAL A 444 -3.85 4.87 22.34
C VAL A 444 -4.29 4.99 23.79
N LYS A 445 -5.57 5.32 24.01
CA LYS A 445 -6.18 5.26 25.33
C LYS A 445 -6.85 3.90 25.51
N THR A 446 -6.52 3.20 26.60
CA THR A 446 -7.23 1.98 26.99
C THR A 446 -8.64 2.30 27.47
N LYS A 447 -9.45 1.25 27.67
CA LYS A 447 -10.79 1.35 28.25
C LYS A 447 -10.79 2.03 29.63
N ASP A 448 -9.71 1.90 30.38
CA ASP A 448 -9.55 2.50 31.71
C ASP A 448 -9.01 3.94 31.67
N GLY A 449 -8.91 4.53 30.46
CA GLY A 449 -8.38 5.89 30.25
C GLY A 449 -6.86 6.00 30.39
N LYS A 450 -6.15 4.88 30.51
CA LYS A 450 -4.68 4.85 30.56
C LYS A 450 -4.09 4.96 29.17
N ILE A 451 -2.90 5.55 29.04
CA ILE A 451 -2.22 5.70 27.76
C ILE A 451 -1.21 4.57 27.54
N GLN A 452 -1.04 4.20 26.28
CA GLN A 452 -0.01 3.29 25.79
C GLN A 452 0.54 3.81 24.47
N MET A 453 1.85 3.70 24.29
CA MET A 453 2.47 3.94 22.99
C MET A 453 1.84 3.00 21.94
N MET A 454 1.52 3.54 20.76
CA MET A 454 1.04 2.75 19.64
C MET A 454 1.99 1.59 19.32
N THR A 455 1.45 0.45 18.89
CA THR A 455 2.21 -0.60 18.20
C THR A 455 2.64 -0.10 16.82
N PRO A 456 3.60 -0.76 16.14
CA PRO A 456 3.95 -0.38 14.77
C PRO A 456 2.73 -0.37 13.84
N GLU A 457 1.85 -1.36 13.92
CA GLU A 457 0.63 -1.44 13.12
C GLU A 457 -0.34 -0.28 13.41
N GLN A 458 -0.48 0.13 14.67
CA GLN A 458 -1.28 1.28 15.08
C GLN A 458 -0.69 2.60 14.57
N PHE A 459 0.62 2.79 14.70
CA PHE A 459 1.35 3.97 14.25
C PHE A 459 1.17 4.24 12.75
N TRP A 460 1.12 3.15 11.97
CA TRP A 460 0.87 3.20 10.53
C TRP A 460 -0.61 3.17 10.14
N ASN A 461 -1.54 3.13 11.10
CA ASN A 461 -2.99 3.05 10.91
C ASN A 461 -3.47 1.78 10.16
N ILE A 462 -2.76 0.67 10.33
CA ILE A 462 -3.07 -0.61 9.67
C ILE A 462 -3.91 -1.50 10.59
N GLU A 463 -3.77 -1.35 11.92
CA GLU A 463 -4.52 -2.16 12.87
C GLU A 463 -6.03 -1.96 12.67
N GLY A 464 -6.75 -3.07 12.50
CA GLY A 464 -8.21 -3.07 12.30
C GLY A 464 -8.67 -2.63 10.90
N VAL A 465 -7.74 -2.32 9.99
CA VAL A 465 -8.07 -1.96 8.60
C VAL A 465 -7.89 -3.16 7.68
N GLU A 466 -8.95 -3.52 6.97
CA GLU A 466 -8.84 -4.45 5.85
C GLU A 466 -8.22 -3.70 4.65
N TYR A 467 -7.01 -4.10 4.26
CA TYR A 467 -6.28 -3.50 3.17
C TYR A 467 -6.23 -4.41 1.95
N HIS A 468 -6.23 -3.81 0.78
CA HIS A 468 -6.13 -4.46 -0.52
C HIS A 468 -4.97 -3.88 -1.31
N TYR A 469 -4.33 -4.69 -2.13
CA TYR A 469 -3.28 -4.21 -3.02
C TYR A 469 -3.87 -3.23 -4.05
N ASN A 470 -3.31 -2.02 -4.17
CA ASN A 470 -3.73 -1.00 -5.13
C ASN A 470 -2.81 -0.88 -6.35
N GLY A 471 -1.93 -1.85 -6.58
CA GLY A 471 -1.08 -1.88 -7.78
C GLY A 471 0.21 -1.08 -7.66
N LYS A 472 0.96 -1.06 -8.76
CA LYS A 472 2.16 -0.24 -8.90
C LYS A 472 1.79 1.20 -9.25
N LYS A 473 2.53 2.14 -8.68
CA LYS A 473 2.36 3.59 -8.89
C LYS A 473 3.73 4.22 -9.13
N HIS A 474 3.75 5.30 -9.90
CA HIS A 474 4.93 6.14 -10.04
C HIS A 474 4.68 7.48 -9.36
N PHE A 475 5.60 7.88 -8.49
CA PHE A 475 5.52 9.15 -7.79
C PHE A 475 6.91 9.80 -7.75
N ARG A 476 6.99 11.05 -8.23
CA ARG A 476 8.26 11.83 -8.34
C ARG A 476 9.41 11.01 -8.99
N GLY A 477 9.09 10.22 -10.02
CA GLY A 477 10.07 9.41 -10.76
C GLY A 477 10.47 8.09 -10.10
N LEU A 478 9.84 7.71 -8.98
CA LEU A 478 10.08 6.43 -8.31
C LEU A 478 8.90 5.48 -8.50
N GLU A 479 9.19 4.22 -8.86
CA GLU A 479 8.20 3.14 -8.86
C GLU A 479 7.94 2.69 -7.41
N THR A 480 6.67 2.56 -7.07
CA THR A 480 6.17 2.18 -5.75
C THR A 480 5.08 1.14 -5.89
N GLU A 481 4.82 0.41 -4.82
CA GLU A 481 3.63 -0.41 -4.67
C GLU A 481 2.71 0.21 -3.65
N ALA A 482 1.41 0.17 -3.94
CA ALA A 482 0.40 0.76 -3.10
C ALA A 482 -0.53 -0.30 -2.49
N TRP A 483 -0.98 -0.04 -1.26
CA TRP A 483 -2.08 -0.72 -0.60
C TRP A 483 -3.09 0.33 -0.19
N ILE A 484 -4.36 -0.04 -0.20
CA ILE A 484 -5.46 0.84 0.18
C ILE A 484 -6.45 0.10 1.07
N GLY A 485 -6.97 0.75 2.09
CA GLY A 485 -7.97 0.18 2.99
C GLY A 485 -8.88 1.25 3.57
N GLN A 486 -10.01 0.82 4.10
CA GLN A 486 -10.94 1.70 4.82
C GLN A 486 -11.11 1.20 6.25
N ASP A 487 -10.93 2.08 7.22
CA ASP A 487 -11.22 1.78 8.62
C ASP A 487 -12.74 1.75 8.81
N ALA A 488 -13.27 0.60 9.19
CA ALA A 488 -14.71 0.39 9.40
C ALA A 488 -15.29 1.25 10.54
N ASN A 489 -14.48 1.68 11.50
CA ASN A 489 -14.94 2.46 12.65
C ASN A 489 -15.01 3.95 12.34
N THR A 490 -14.01 4.48 11.64
CA THR A 490 -13.90 5.93 11.35
C THR A 490 -14.42 6.28 9.95
N GLY A 491 -14.51 5.30 9.05
CA GLY A 491 -14.79 5.51 7.63
C GLY A 491 -13.59 6.07 6.85
N PHE A 492 -12.45 6.28 7.50
CA PHE A 492 -11.28 6.89 6.87
C PHE A 492 -10.67 5.92 5.86
N THR A 493 -10.36 6.43 4.67
CA THR A 493 -9.62 5.67 3.65
C THR A 493 -8.13 5.97 3.79
N TYR A 494 -7.29 4.95 3.79
CA TYR A 494 -5.84 5.07 3.85
C TYR A 494 -5.23 4.44 2.60
N GLU A 495 -4.23 5.08 2.02
CA GLU A 495 -3.42 4.51 0.94
C GLU A 495 -1.93 4.64 1.29
N TRP A 496 -1.24 3.50 1.39
CA TRP A 496 0.17 3.40 1.73
C TRP A 496 0.98 3.03 0.51
N TYR A 497 2.11 3.72 0.33
CA TYR A 497 3.01 3.54 -0.80
C TYR A 497 4.38 3.18 -0.25
N PHE A 498 4.92 2.08 -0.77
CA PHE A 498 6.26 1.60 -0.43
C PHE A 498 7.11 1.48 -1.69
N THR A 499 8.41 1.68 -1.57
CA THR A 499 9.34 1.56 -2.70
C THR A 499 9.32 0.16 -3.31
N PHE A 500 9.46 0.07 -4.64
CA PHE A 500 9.55 -1.21 -5.36
C PHE A 500 10.99 -1.47 -5.83
N GLY A 501 11.55 -2.63 -5.50
CA GLY A 501 12.80 -3.12 -6.09
C GLY A 501 14.09 -2.36 -5.72
N ILE A 502 14.00 -1.32 -4.87
CA ILE A 502 15.17 -0.60 -4.37
C ILE A 502 15.70 -1.36 -3.15
N GLN A 503 16.79 -2.11 -3.34
CA GLN A 503 17.51 -2.82 -2.26
C GLN A 503 18.48 -1.92 -1.48
N HIS A 504 18.57 -0.64 -1.86
CA HIS A 504 19.43 0.32 -1.21
C HIS A 504 18.54 1.28 -0.42
N SER A 505 18.71 1.35 0.90
CA SER A 505 18.19 2.50 1.64
C SER A 505 18.72 3.76 0.96
N MET A 506 17.93 4.83 0.88
CA MET A 506 18.38 6.08 0.25
C MET A 506 19.60 6.70 0.95
N ASN A 507 20.07 6.11 2.06
CA ASN A 507 21.12 6.65 2.90
C ASN A 507 22.28 5.70 3.23
N ASP A 508 22.28 4.39 2.93
CA ASP A 508 23.46 3.57 3.29
C ASP A 508 23.63 2.22 2.57
N ASP A 509 24.90 1.86 2.36
CA ASP A 509 25.42 0.55 1.91
C ASP A 509 25.21 -0.58 2.96
N ALA A 510 24.22 -0.44 3.85
CA ALA A 510 23.96 -1.35 4.97
C ALA A 510 23.58 -2.75 4.46
N LYS A 511 24.56 -3.66 4.48
CA LYS A 511 24.46 -5.05 4.01
C LYS A 511 23.46 -5.94 4.79
N SER A 512 22.81 -5.42 5.84
CA SER A 512 21.98 -6.19 6.78
C SER A 512 20.58 -6.53 6.28
N GLU A 513 20.06 -5.88 5.23
CA GLU A 513 18.67 -6.10 4.76
C GLU A 513 18.52 -7.17 3.67
N LYS A 514 19.55 -8.01 3.44
CA LYS A 514 19.51 -9.01 2.36
C LYS A 514 18.52 -10.17 2.57
N SER A 515 18.04 -10.41 3.79
CA SER A 515 17.14 -11.52 4.10
C SER A 515 15.66 -11.15 4.20
N ASP A 516 15.35 -9.87 4.39
CA ASP A 516 13.98 -9.35 4.37
C ASP A 516 14.04 -7.95 3.75
N PRO A 517 13.75 -7.79 2.44
CA PRO A 517 13.76 -6.49 1.80
C PRO A 517 12.58 -5.69 2.35
N HIS A 518 12.82 -4.98 3.45
CA HIS A 518 11.85 -4.08 4.04
C HIS A 518 11.48 -3.08 2.96
N ARG A 519 10.21 -3.08 2.54
CA ARG A 519 9.74 -2.08 1.57
C ARG A 519 9.75 -0.75 2.29
N ILE A 520 10.55 0.20 1.81
CA ILE A 520 10.72 1.49 2.50
C ILE A 520 9.44 2.30 2.32
N PRO A 521 8.78 2.78 3.40
CA PRO A 521 7.61 3.65 3.30
C PRO A 521 8.00 4.94 2.59
N TYR A 522 7.17 5.37 1.64
CA TYR A 522 7.50 6.51 0.78
C TYR A 522 6.40 7.58 0.79
N LYS A 523 5.14 7.15 0.78
CA LYS A 523 4.00 8.06 0.88
C LYS A 523 2.86 7.38 1.64
N ARG A 524 2.13 8.14 2.44
CA ARG A 524 0.84 7.73 3.02
C ARG A 524 -0.18 8.82 2.76
N MET A 525 -1.31 8.46 2.17
CA MET A 525 -2.47 9.34 2.02
C MET A 525 -3.58 8.87 2.94
N PHE A 526 -4.35 9.79 3.52
CA PHE A 526 -5.61 9.43 4.15
C PHE A 526 -6.70 10.47 3.88
N TRP A 527 -7.92 9.96 3.70
CA TRP A 527 -9.12 10.73 3.42
C TRP A 527 -10.12 10.56 4.56
N PRO A 528 -10.48 11.65 5.28
CA PRO A 528 -11.43 11.58 6.40
C PRO A 528 -12.88 11.28 5.98
N ASP A 529 -13.24 11.60 4.73
CA ASP A 529 -14.57 11.42 4.17
C ASP A 529 -14.47 10.91 2.72
N ASN A 530 -15.55 10.96 1.93
CA ASN A 530 -15.55 10.59 0.50
C ASN A 530 -15.32 11.80 -0.45
N THR A 531 -14.70 12.89 0.01
CA THR A 531 -14.34 14.05 -0.83
C THR A 531 -12.90 13.95 -1.35
N ASP A 532 -12.46 14.93 -2.15
CA ASP A 532 -11.07 15.02 -2.61
C ASP A 532 -10.11 15.59 -1.53
N LYS A 533 -10.63 15.96 -0.35
CA LYS A 533 -9.83 16.47 0.75
C LYS A 533 -9.07 15.32 1.42
N HIS A 534 -7.77 15.50 1.60
CA HIS A 534 -6.90 14.47 2.14
C HIS A 534 -5.64 15.07 2.77
N PHE A 535 -4.98 14.22 3.54
CA PHE A 535 -3.63 14.47 4.03
C PHE A 535 -2.66 13.59 3.27
N SER A 536 -1.56 14.15 2.80
CA SER A 536 -0.45 13.41 2.21
C SER A 536 0.77 13.54 3.12
N ASN A 537 1.33 12.40 3.52
CA ASN A 537 2.59 12.30 4.23
C ASN A 537 3.63 11.73 3.27
N TYR A 538 4.69 12.47 2.99
CA TYR A 538 5.81 12.02 2.19
C TYR A 538 6.99 11.70 3.10
N TYR A 539 7.53 10.50 3.00
CA TYR A 539 8.63 10.04 3.83
C TYR A 539 9.95 10.14 3.05
N PHE A 540 10.99 10.64 3.70
CA PHE A 540 12.33 10.78 3.13
C PHE A 540 13.37 10.54 4.22
N GLN A 541 14.64 10.28 3.83
CA GLN A 541 15.71 9.92 4.77
C GLN A 541 15.29 8.80 5.74
N VAL A 542 14.57 7.81 5.21
CA VAL A 542 14.09 6.68 5.99
C VAL A 542 15.27 5.81 6.37
N ASP A 543 15.39 5.54 7.65
CA ASP A 543 16.42 4.73 8.27
C ASP A 543 15.73 3.68 9.15
N LEU A 544 15.96 2.42 8.78
CA LEU A 544 15.43 1.24 9.45
C LEU A 544 16.47 0.60 10.37
N THR A 545 17.57 1.30 10.69
CA THR A 545 18.55 0.88 11.69
C THR A 545 18.13 1.32 13.09
N GLU A 546 18.69 0.68 14.11
CA GLU A 546 18.40 0.99 15.49
C GLU A 546 18.78 2.45 15.78
N PRO A 547 17.83 3.29 16.24
CA PRO A 547 18.13 4.71 16.39
C PRO A 547 19.12 4.95 17.53
N PRO A 548 19.97 5.99 17.40
CA PRO A 548 20.87 6.39 18.46
C PRO A 548 20.07 6.88 19.68
N LEU A 549 20.44 6.41 20.88
CA LEU A 549 19.86 6.87 22.16
C LEU A 549 20.54 8.16 22.66
N LEU A 550 20.71 9.14 21.76
CA LEU A 550 21.48 10.36 21.98
C LEU A 550 20.60 11.57 22.35
N ILE A 551 19.59 11.34 23.19
CA ILE A 551 18.64 12.38 23.57
C ILE A 551 19.17 13.11 24.80
N ASP A 552 19.35 14.43 24.70
CA ASP A 552 19.73 15.25 25.84
C ASP A 552 18.50 15.79 26.57
N LEU A 553 18.18 15.17 27.70
CA LEU A 553 17.14 15.66 28.61
C LEU A 553 17.71 16.43 29.80
N SER A 554 19.03 16.62 29.87
CA SER A 554 19.68 17.34 30.98
C SER A 554 19.07 18.73 31.26
N PRO A 555 18.64 19.53 30.26
CA PRO A 555 17.97 20.82 30.52
C PRO A 555 16.65 20.70 31.29
N CYS A 556 16.01 19.53 31.27
CA CYS A 556 14.72 19.27 31.93
C CYS A 556 14.87 18.87 33.41
N TYR A 557 16.10 18.63 33.88
CA TYR A 557 16.38 18.09 35.21
C TYR A 557 17.29 19.00 36.01
N ILE A 558 16.88 19.28 37.25
CA ILE A 558 17.69 20.07 38.20
C ILE A 558 18.79 19.18 38.81
N ASN A 559 18.44 17.94 39.15
CA ASN A 559 19.34 17.00 39.80
C ASN A 559 19.96 16.08 38.74
N LYS A 560 21.26 16.24 38.49
CA LYS A 560 22.04 15.38 37.61
C LYS A 560 23.46 15.18 38.14
N LYS A 561 24.09 14.08 37.76
CA LYS A 561 25.49 13.77 38.07
C LYS A 561 26.20 13.29 36.81
N PHE A 562 27.33 13.90 36.49
CA PHE A 562 28.19 13.41 35.42
C PHE A 562 28.90 12.13 35.86
N ILE A 563 28.91 11.13 34.99
CA ILE A 563 29.52 9.82 35.25
C ILE A 563 30.54 9.52 34.16
N SER A 564 31.68 9.00 34.58
CA SER A 564 32.72 8.46 33.69
C SER A 564 33.00 7.01 34.08
N LEU A 565 32.73 6.09 33.15
CA LEU A 565 33.01 4.67 33.31
C LEU A 565 34.17 4.28 32.41
N PHE A 566 35.30 3.91 33.00
CA PHE A 566 36.35 3.21 32.27
C PHE A 566 35.82 1.83 31.88
N VAL A 567 35.96 1.40 30.63
CA VAL A 567 35.50 0.09 30.15
C VAL A 567 36.68 -0.68 29.57
N ALA A 568 37.17 -1.69 30.30
CA ALA A 568 38.29 -2.50 29.84
C ALA A 568 37.98 -3.19 28.50
N GLY A 569 38.90 -3.11 27.54
CA GLY A 569 38.73 -3.74 26.21
C GLY A 569 37.82 -2.98 25.25
N LEU A 570 37.29 -1.80 25.63
CA LEU A 570 36.74 -0.84 24.69
C LEU A 570 37.90 -0.19 23.93
N THR A 571 38.09 -0.54 22.66
CA THR A 571 39.18 -0.05 21.80
C THR A 571 38.66 0.91 20.74
N LEU A 572 39.50 1.86 20.31
CA LEU A 572 39.16 2.84 19.28
C LEU A 572 38.68 2.17 17.99
N GLU A 573 39.41 1.16 17.51
CA GLU A 573 39.06 0.38 16.31
C GLU A 573 37.63 -0.20 16.36
N ARG A 574 37.15 -0.59 17.55
CA ARG A 574 35.82 -1.17 17.71
C ARG A 574 34.73 -0.09 17.69
N VAL A 575 35.02 1.07 18.27
CA VAL A 575 34.09 2.21 18.30
C VAL A 575 34.00 2.85 16.93
N GLU A 576 35.12 3.02 16.22
CA GLU A 576 35.15 3.52 14.84
C GLU A 576 34.36 2.63 13.87
N LYS A 577 34.17 1.35 14.21
CA LYS A 577 33.35 0.44 13.40
C LYS A 577 31.85 0.69 13.55
N ASP A 578 31.37 0.96 14.76
CA ASP A 578 29.94 1.11 15.06
C ASP A 578 29.70 1.74 16.44
N GLU A 579 29.99 3.03 16.58
CA GLU A 579 29.84 3.79 17.84
C GLU A 579 28.40 3.77 18.37
N THR A 580 27.43 3.93 17.48
CA THR A 580 25.99 3.96 17.81
C THR A 580 25.55 2.66 18.48
N LEU A 581 25.93 1.50 17.94
CA LEU A 581 25.59 0.21 18.53
C LEU A 581 26.28 0.02 19.89
N VAL A 582 27.54 0.47 20.04
CA VAL A 582 28.26 0.40 21.32
C VAL A 582 27.52 1.21 22.38
N LEU A 583 27.17 2.47 22.07
CA LEU A 583 26.46 3.36 22.98
C LEU A 583 25.07 2.84 23.33
N ARG A 584 24.29 2.39 22.34
CA ARG A 584 22.95 1.82 22.56
C ARG A 584 23.01 0.66 23.54
N ARG A 585 23.91 -0.31 23.32
CA ARG A 585 24.07 -1.46 24.23
C ARG A 585 24.59 -1.07 25.61
N ALA A 586 25.45 -0.06 25.70
CA ALA A 586 25.87 0.47 26.99
C ALA A 586 24.69 1.04 27.77
N VAL A 587 23.86 1.85 27.12
CA VAL A 587 22.63 2.40 27.69
C VAL A 587 21.66 1.29 28.08
N THR A 588 21.43 0.27 27.22
CA THR A 588 20.59 -0.89 27.55
C THR A 588 21.09 -1.63 28.79
N THR A 589 22.40 -1.88 28.86
CA THR A 589 23.04 -2.57 29.99
C THR A 589 22.85 -1.78 31.28
N LEU A 590 23.13 -0.47 31.25
CA LEU A 590 22.97 0.41 32.40
C LEU A 590 21.50 0.50 32.84
N THR A 591 20.58 0.71 31.91
CA THR A 591 19.12 0.73 32.14
C THR A 591 18.68 -0.54 32.89
N LYS A 592 19.11 -1.71 32.43
CA LYS A 592 18.77 -3.01 33.02
C LYS A 592 19.40 -3.22 34.40
N GLN A 593 20.70 -3.00 34.53
CA GLN A 593 21.45 -3.28 35.76
C GLN A 593 21.13 -2.28 36.88
N LEU A 594 20.84 -1.03 36.53
CA LEU A 594 20.50 0.04 37.47
C LEU A 594 19.00 0.16 37.72
N SER A 595 18.16 -0.58 36.97
CA SER A 595 16.70 -0.50 37.04
C SER A 595 16.15 0.91 36.82
N VAL A 596 16.77 1.68 35.92
CA VAL A 596 16.36 3.03 35.53
C VAL A 596 15.93 3.05 34.07
N PRO A 597 15.00 3.91 33.63
CA PRO A 597 14.73 4.09 32.21
C PRO A 597 15.92 4.72 31.48
N PHE A 598 16.02 4.45 30.18
CA PHE A 598 17.10 4.97 29.34
C PHE A 598 17.16 6.50 29.34
N THR A 599 16.01 7.17 29.53
CA THR A 599 15.88 8.63 29.59
C THR A 599 16.61 9.27 30.76
N ARG A 600 17.02 8.47 31.76
CA ARG A 600 17.89 8.95 32.86
C ARG A 600 19.37 8.94 32.52
N ILE A 601 19.77 8.39 31.37
CA ILE A 601 21.15 8.36 30.89
C ILE A 601 21.24 9.34 29.73
N SER A 602 21.62 10.58 30.02
CA SER A 602 21.64 11.69 29.06
C SER A 602 23.02 11.86 28.44
N GLN A 603 23.06 12.26 27.16
CA GLN A 603 24.28 12.51 26.39
C GLN A 603 25.36 11.42 26.54
N PRO A 604 25.04 10.13 26.30
CA PRO A 604 26.06 9.10 26.36
C PRO A 604 27.07 9.31 25.23
N GLN A 605 28.36 9.32 25.57
CA GLN A 605 29.46 9.57 24.64
C GLN A 605 30.64 8.63 24.96
N ILE A 606 31.47 8.35 23.96
CA ILE A 606 32.70 7.57 24.14
C ILE A 606 33.91 8.49 24.04
N ALA A 607 34.83 8.37 25.00
CA ALA A 607 36.10 9.09 24.98
C ALA A 607 37.27 8.14 25.20
N PHE A 608 38.44 8.48 24.65
CA PHE A 608 39.66 7.71 24.83
C PHE A 608 40.75 8.55 25.50
N LYS A 609 41.43 7.95 26.48
CA LYS A 609 42.65 8.50 27.10
C LYS A 609 43.77 7.50 26.97
N GLY A 610 44.54 7.60 25.89
CA GLY A 610 45.49 6.55 25.50
C GLY A 610 44.75 5.34 24.93
N ASP A 611 45.06 4.15 25.44
CA ASP A 611 44.41 2.88 25.10
C ASP A 611 43.14 2.61 25.92
N LYS A 612 42.80 3.49 26.86
CA LYS A 612 41.65 3.36 27.74
C LYS A 612 40.41 4.02 27.14
N GLY A 613 39.38 3.21 26.88
CA GLY A 613 38.05 3.68 26.49
C GLY A 613 37.18 4.00 27.71
N TYR A 614 36.45 5.10 27.62
CA TYR A 614 35.53 5.60 28.63
C TYR A 614 34.16 5.81 28.03
N ILE A 615 33.11 5.46 28.78
CA ILE A 615 31.73 5.84 28.50
C ILE A 615 31.36 6.95 29.48
N LEU A 616 31.03 8.12 28.94
CA LEU A 616 30.67 9.31 29.72
C LEU A 616 29.19 9.60 29.51
N PHE A 617 28.48 10.01 30.55
CA PHE A 617 27.06 10.40 30.47
C PHE A 617 26.64 11.23 31.69
N ASP A 618 25.55 11.98 31.53
CA ASP A 618 24.83 12.61 32.64
C ASP A 618 23.77 11.64 33.18
N LEU A 619 23.89 11.23 34.44
CA LEU A 619 22.86 10.48 35.13
C LEU A 619 21.86 11.45 35.77
N LEU A 620 20.61 11.39 35.30
CA LEU A 620 19.53 12.28 35.74
C LEU A 620 18.79 11.71 36.95
N GLY A 621 18.18 12.58 37.74
CA GLY A 621 17.22 12.21 38.79
C GLY A 621 15.99 11.49 38.22
N PRO A 622 15.10 10.96 39.08
CA PRO A 622 13.85 10.36 38.61
C PRO A 622 12.94 11.43 37.94
N PRO A 623 12.27 11.11 36.81
CA PRO A 623 11.27 12.00 36.22
C PRO A 623 10.09 12.22 37.16
N LYS A 624 9.33 13.28 36.90
CA LYS A 624 7.97 13.42 37.43
C LYS A 624 7.07 12.48 36.64
N TYR A 625 6.61 11.36 37.21
CA TYR A 625 5.78 10.39 36.50
C TYR A 625 4.36 10.90 36.25
N SER A 626 3.80 10.54 35.10
CA SER A 626 2.38 10.69 34.84
C SER A 626 1.58 9.58 35.52
N SER A 627 0.46 9.95 36.16
CA SER A 627 -0.51 8.99 36.70
C SER A 627 -1.23 8.17 35.61
N ASP A 628 -1.12 8.59 34.36
CA ASP A 628 -2.03 8.20 33.29
C ASP A 628 -1.51 7.00 32.47
N LEU A 629 -0.34 6.45 32.81
CA LEU A 629 0.20 5.24 32.19
C LEU A 629 -0.53 3.96 32.62
N ILE A 630 -0.59 2.97 31.72
CA ILE A 630 -1.03 1.59 32.07
C ILE A 630 -0.09 1.00 33.11
N THR A 631 1.22 1.02 32.80
CA THR A 631 2.26 0.51 33.68
C THR A 631 2.81 1.67 34.48
N GLN A 632 2.45 1.73 35.76
CA GLN A 632 2.99 2.75 36.66
C GLN A 632 4.37 2.34 37.17
N HIS A 633 5.39 3.10 36.77
CA HIS A 633 6.76 2.95 37.26
C HIS A 633 7.00 3.91 38.44
N THR A 634 6.31 3.69 39.56
CA THR A 634 6.31 4.62 40.71
C THR A 634 7.50 4.46 41.67
N ASN A 635 8.18 3.32 41.64
CA ASN A 635 9.27 3.00 42.58
C ASN A 635 10.62 3.01 41.88
N GLN A 636 11.04 4.20 41.43
CA GLN A 636 12.31 4.37 40.74
C GLN A 636 13.39 4.86 41.71
N PRO A 637 14.59 4.26 41.69
CA PRO A 637 15.63 4.56 42.66
C PRO A 637 16.04 6.03 42.57
N SER A 638 16.32 6.63 43.72
CA SER A 638 16.84 8.00 43.79
C SER A 638 18.18 8.11 43.06
N LEU A 639 18.60 9.34 42.73
CA LEU A 639 19.89 9.56 42.05
C LEU A 639 21.06 8.95 42.86
N ASP A 640 21.05 9.09 44.19
CA ASP A 640 22.11 8.56 45.05
C ASP A 640 22.07 7.03 45.18
N GLU A 641 20.89 6.42 45.21
CA GLU A 641 20.74 4.96 45.16
C GLU A 641 21.28 4.38 43.84
N VAL A 642 21.02 5.03 42.72
CA VAL A 642 21.54 4.60 41.41
C VAL A 642 23.06 4.72 41.37
N VAL A 643 23.62 5.84 41.86
CA VAL A 643 25.08 6.05 41.90
C VAL A 643 25.75 5.03 42.81
N SER A 644 25.20 4.77 43.99
CA SER A 644 25.75 3.75 44.92
C SER A 644 25.65 2.34 44.34
N THR A 645 24.56 2.00 43.64
CA THR A 645 24.41 0.73 42.92
C THR A 645 25.45 0.61 41.81
N LEU A 646 25.65 1.67 41.02
CA LEU A 646 26.66 1.70 39.97
C LEU A 646 28.08 1.50 40.51
N LYS A 647 28.44 2.22 41.59
CA LYS A 647 29.72 2.06 42.29
C LYS A 647 29.92 0.61 42.74
N LYS A 648 28.90 0.01 43.36
CA LYS A 648 28.93 -1.40 43.78
C LYS A 648 29.15 -2.35 42.60
N LEU A 649 28.41 -2.18 41.50
CA LEU A 649 28.55 -3.03 40.31
C LEU A 649 29.94 -2.93 39.66
N THR A 650 30.57 -1.75 39.73
CA THR A 650 31.95 -1.56 39.26
C THR A 650 32.98 -2.16 40.22
N ASP A 651 32.78 -2.01 41.54
CA ASP A 651 33.67 -2.57 42.57
C ASP A 651 33.64 -4.11 42.56
N ASP A 652 32.45 -4.69 42.39
CA ASP A 652 32.21 -6.13 42.28
C ASP A 652 32.63 -6.69 40.90
N ARG A 653 33.04 -5.82 39.95
CA ARG A 653 33.36 -6.17 38.55
C ARG A 653 32.24 -6.92 37.83
N SER A 654 30.99 -6.67 38.23
CA SER A 654 29.81 -7.34 37.68
C SER A 654 29.15 -6.54 36.55
N LEU A 655 29.54 -5.28 36.33
CA LEU A 655 29.08 -4.49 35.19
C LEU A 655 29.80 -4.93 33.91
N VAL A 656 29.10 -5.66 33.04
CA VAL A 656 29.61 -6.21 31.78
C VAL A 656 28.83 -5.61 30.61
N PHE A 657 29.56 -5.03 29.65
CA PHE A 657 28.97 -4.43 28.44
C PHE A 657 29.07 -5.38 27.25
N GLU A 658 27.93 -5.71 26.66
CA GLU A 658 27.91 -6.40 25.38
C GLU A 658 28.19 -5.42 24.25
N VAL A 659 29.23 -5.65 23.44
CA VAL A 659 29.53 -4.80 22.27
C VAL A 659 29.66 -5.74 21.06
N GLY A 660 28.86 -5.64 20.01
CA GLY A 660 28.90 -6.60 18.88
C GLY A 660 28.69 -8.10 19.26
N ASN A 661 29.18 -9.04 18.45
CA ASN A 661 28.97 -10.48 18.65
C ASN A 661 29.94 -11.15 19.64
N LYS A 662 30.75 -10.37 20.35
CA LYS A 662 31.68 -10.85 21.38
C LYS A 662 31.42 -10.07 22.65
N GLU A 663 30.99 -10.76 23.70
CA GLU A 663 30.94 -10.20 25.05
C GLU A 663 32.29 -9.54 25.36
N ILE A 664 32.30 -8.22 25.54
CA ILE A 664 33.43 -7.60 26.23
C ILE A 664 33.12 -7.81 27.70
N LYS A 665 33.76 -8.80 28.32
CA LYS A 665 33.88 -8.85 29.79
C LYS A 665 34.85 -7.77 30.25
N GLY A 666 34.54 -6.54 29.86
CA GLY A 666 35.27 -5.36 30.20
C GLY A 666 34.87 -5.00 31.60
N GLU A 667 35.77 -5.22 32.56
CA GLU A 667 35.60 -4.70 33.91
C GLU A 667 35.43 -3.18 33.80
N ALA A 668 34.26 -2.68 34.20
CA ALA A 668 34.01 -1.26 34.25
C ALA A 668 34.47 -0.70 35.60
N THR A 669 35.20 0.40 35.60
CA THR A 669 35.61 1.10 36.84
C THR A 669 34.97 2.47 36.88
N TYR A 670 34.28 2.79 37.98
CA TYR A 670 33.72 4.11 38.22
C TYR A 670 34.85 5.09 38.54
N GLU A 671 35.00 6.14 37.73
CA GLU A 671 35.92 7.24 38.01
C GLU A 671 35.11 8.52 38.21
N GLU A 672 35.15 9.09 39.41
CA GLU A 672 34.60 10.42 39.67
C GLU A 672 35.58 11.44 39.09
N PHE A 673 35.36 11.85 37.84
CA PHE A 673 36.12 12.96 37.28
C PHE A 673 35.66 14.25 37.96
N ALA A 674 36.55 14.88 38.71
CA ALA A 674 36.39 16.24 39.23
C ALA A 674 36.52 17.30 38.11
N PHE A 675 35.93 17.05 36.94
CA PHE A 675 35.52 18.15 36.08
C PHE A 675 34.21 18.66 36.67
N SER A 676 34.33 19.55 37.65
CA SER A 676 33.27 20.53 37.87
C SER A 676 33.14 21.29 36.56
N SER A 677 32.13 20.91 35.75
CA SER A 677 31.61 21.81 34.73
C SER A 677 31.39 23.13 35.46
N PRO A 678 32.07 24.23 35.09
CA PRO A 678 32.08 25.46 35.88
C PRO A 678 30.63 25.85 36.17
N GLU A 679 30.22 25.70 37.43
CA GLU A 679 28.83 25.84 37.83
C GLU A 679 28.38 27.27 37.50
N GLY A 680 27.38 27.41 36.63
CA GLY A 680 26.54 28.60 36.57
C GLY A 680 26.99 29.77 35.70
N ALA A 681 28.07 29.68 34.94
CA ALA A 681 28.30 30.64 33.84
C ALA A 681 27.89 29.98 32.53
N GLY A 682 26.68 30.27 32.05
CA GLY A 682 26.22 29.99 30.68
C GLY A 682 27.01 30.77 29.61
N GLY A 683 28.32 30.90 29.78
CA GLY A 683 29.24 31.24 28.73
C GLY A 683 29.73 29.94 28.11
N GLY A 684 29.03 29.47 27.07
CA GLY A 684 29.78 28.94 25.93
C GLY A 684 30.92 29.93 25.63
N TYR A 685 32.08 29.44 25.19
CA TYR A 685 33.27 30.26 24.94
C TYR A 685 32.86 31.69 24.57
N SER A 686 33.17 32.66 25.43
CA SER A 686 32.73 34.03 25.18
C SER A 686 33.08 34.38 23.74
N ALA A 687 32.29 35.22 23.06
CA ALA A 687 32.62 35.62 21.70
C ALA A 687 34.10 36.08 21.58
N GLY A 688 34.66 36.64 22.66
CA GLY A 688 36.09 36.94 22.79
C GLY A 688 37.03 35.73 22.91
N ALA A 689 36.64 34.63 23.55
CA ALA A 689 37.44 33.40 23.62
C ALA A 689 37.43 32.64 22.28
N LEU A 690 36.29 32.54 21.59
CA LEU A 690 36.23 31.97 20.23
C LEU A 690 36.94 32.86 19.21
N ALA A 691 36.78 34.18 19.30
CA ALA A 691 37.55 35.12 18.49
C ALA A 691 39.05 35.03 18.81
N GLY A 692 39.42 34.88 20.09
CA GLY A 692 40.81 34.71 20.49
C GLY A 692 41.42 33.42 19.96
N LEU A 693 40.66 32.32 19.96
CA LEU A 693 41.10 31.03 19.43
C LEU A 693 41.18 31.05 17.90
N SER A 694 40.26 31.72 17.21
CA SER A 694 40.35 31.91 15.75
C SER A 694 41.52 32.81 15.36
N LEU A 695 41.77 33.90 16.10
CA LEU A 695 42.92 34.77 15.87
C LEU A 695 44.23 34.05 16.17
N ALA A 696 44.29 33.24 17.23
CA ALA A 696 45.46 32.42 17.56
C ALA A 696 45.74 31.40 16.46
N MET A 697 44.71 30.71 15.94
CA MET A 697 44.86 29.77 14.81
C MET A 697 45.36 30.48 13.54
N VAL A 698 44.89 31.70 13.26
CA VAL A 698 45.39 32.51 12.12
C VAL A 698 46.84 32.93 12.32
N VAL A 699 47.22 33.38 13.52
CA VAL A 699 48.61 33.77 13.84
C VAL A 699 49.55 32.57 13.76
N VAL A 700 49.15 31.42 14.28
CA VAL A 700 49.92 30.17 14.18
C VAL A 700 50.04 29.72 12.73
N GLY A 701 48.95 29.80 11.96
CA GLY A 701 48.95 29.51 10.52
C GLY A 701 49.86 30.43 9.71
N LEU A 702 49.86 31.74 10.01
CA LEU A 702 50.76 32.71 9.39
C LEU A 702 52.23 32.51 9.79
N ALA A 703 52.50 32.16 11.05
CA ALA A 703 53.85 31.87 11.51
C ALA A 703 54.41 30.59 10.87
N ALA A 704 53.59 29.53 10.82
CA ALA A 704 53.96 28.27 10.19
C ALA A 704 54.12 28.42 8.66
N GLY A 705 53.18 29.11 8.00
CA GLY A 705 53.22 29.38 6.57
C GLY A 705 54.37 30.33 6.17
N GLY A 706 54.61 31.37 6.97
CA GLY A 706 55.74 32.29 6.79
C GLY A 706 57.09 31.60 7.01
N GLY A 707 57.21 30.75 8.04
CA GLY A 707 58.41 29.94 8.27
C GLY A 707 58.66 28.93 7.15
N GLY A 708 57.62 28.25 6.68
CA GLY A 708 57.69 27.33 5.54
C GLY A 708 58.07 28.04 4.23
N GLY A 709 57.44 29.19 3.96
CA GLY A 709 57.76 30.01 2.78
C GLY A 709 59.19 30.56 2.81
N TYR A 710 59.64 31.11 3.94
CA TYR A 710 61.01 31.60 4.10
C TYR A 710 62.06 30.51 3.86
N TRP A 711 61.83 29.30 4.41
CA TRP A 711 62.71 28.17 4.19
C TRP A 711 62.71 27.71 2.73
N PHE A 712 61.56 27.74 2.05
CA PHE A 712 61.43 27.38 0.64
C PHE A 712 62.16 28.37 -0.29
N PHE A 713 62.05 29.68 -0.05
CA PHE A 713 62.66 30.71 -0.90
C PHE A 713 64.15 30.99 -0.67
N ILE A 714 64.73 30.49 0.44
CA ILE A 714 66.17 30.64 0.70
C ILE A 714 66.96 29.39 0.31
N ARG A 715 66.28 28.24 0.25
CA ARG A 715 66.90 26.95 -0.07
C ARG A 715 66.74 26.55 -1.54
N HIS A 716 65.95 27.29 -2.30
CA HIS A 716 65.89 27.25 -3.77
C HIS A 716 66.30 28.62 -4.29
#